data_AF-A0A1V1PAW2-F1
#
_entry.id   AF-A0A1V1PAW2-F1
#
_cell.length_a   1.000
_cell.length_b   1.000
_cell.length_c   1.000
_cell.angle_alpha   90.00
_cell.angle_beta   90.00
_cell.angle_gamma   90.00
#
_symmetry.space_group_name_H-M   'P 1'
#
loop_
_entity.id
_entity.type
_entity.pdbx_description
1 polymer ?
#
loop_
_entity_poly.entity_id
_entity_poly.type
_entity_poly.pdbx_seq_one_letter_code
_entity_poly.pdbx_strand_id
1 'polypeptide(L)'
;MKFSNASTTASIISDYGFGDLVQDPKDSDWIFFNGSFSNGVISFGESGQSNMLENLGKTDAFVCGIRPDGNFLREVSLEIISTPDENTDIAHDVLPKAGRATYLEGTSFEASVPEMIQKTATIEGKIYEDVIRYVCTGFNVEGTITGGTENKYVFTLNEDMRLIFNWQKKIAVMVDSQFVNSNSPSEAFGNPEPAVGRHYYDNLDRVILQIDGMVKSYENPGTRHIVSGFTQNGVFKPIDDPVEDRLQVTQFTVAEPVLVRFYWAKQYRIQVSTSGSSSSSLPLIRSVDSSGNAVSQYHGVGEFWFDSSSNIRIMSKEYENLLGLSGWFNGSGGIADTGELTDLDTQLISNDPYRYLSILSLNTEITITWDYGDRIFRELVKIGDPLRFIHVPKEIRMQREHDQPPANTTLVDTPPDTTISNMYLWSEKELRLYPTRPGVFILEWFMEGTEERMKTEITSIWPEQTSYMHVANTPPVLMDISDTDERTFKSLIYTESEATVSIENQFESLKRGHSLLYYTHVDYQDTQPLDIYLSMDGVDDYIDLGTEINLTNTPFTIEFWARRASIDKAQDLITQDSENNGLRIGFKNTNVLTFSFSEIELDTPIPYADNSWHHYALAFEPEGYTRYIYVDGNLIAFESYENGQPYINQGSVLVGKSDHSYFHGDIDDIRFFSTVRTAEAILTSKNSALTQNTESLAAYYPLDRHLPSAYIAEKTGQLPEAAMHNVYLETAWQFKENFVKQASTGDEQSECVLLKSVETRFWNDHFIQSQTAIATEIKSQYHDSAVPHNGYVFFEKARYNVEAYNRNTMKGPLFAVNTQYTSSPEDDLVIVWYRMQDGINWPWQPEKFTAYWPETSNRIVIASRFGSEGKDKNGKDQTVFYHNRYQNVRLYNQPDPDKAGYNPNEEHAGIFSSFKHMTDANPPSAAYALRNNLNITVKSDAFTSEPFVLVQYTDIRINKVDMAIYAIEAMDESMGYTFEYPIKAGDIVAGPYPLNEIIGANPPNEIYGESGKTDQQITYWEDHKGTPWCISGNSFLYAYFIIRWIHHSGIPKNSQARPSVFP
;
A
#
# COMPACT_ATOMS: atom_id res chain seq x y z
N MET A 1 -72.17 -71.31 96.86
CA MET A 1 -73.01 -70.52 95.93
C MET A 1 -73.02 -71.23 94.60
N LYS A 2 -74.21 -71.53 94.03
CA LYS A 2 -74.31 -72.00 92.64
C LYS A 2 -74.23 -70.77 91.76
N PHE A 3 -73.19 -70.65 90.94
CA PHE A 3 -73.16 -69.69 89.85
C PHE A 3 -73.48 -70.45 88.55
N SER A 4 -74.56 -70.08 87.90
CA SER A 4 -74.87 -70.51 86.54
C SER A 4 -73.94 -69.81 85.56
N ASN A 5 -73.51 -70.51 84.49
CA ASN A 5 -72.79 -69.90 83.36
C ASN A 5 -73.64 -68.77 82.77
N ALA A 6 -73.37 -67.55 83.20
CA ALA A 6 -73.83 -66.34 82.54
C ALA A 6 -72.74 -65.96 81.56
N SER A 7 -73.08 -65.95 80.27
CA SER A 7 -72.27 -65.33 79.22
C SER A 7 -72.26 -63.82 79.44
N THR A 8 -71.25 -63.32 80.16
CA THR A 8 -71.03 -61.88 80.30
C THR A 8 -69.77 -61.51 79.54
N THR A 9 -69.96 -60.92 78.37
CA THR A 9 -68.94 -60.13 77.67
C THR A 9 -68.58 -58.93 78.53
N ALA A 10 -67.31 -58.79 78.89
CA ALA A 10 -66.77 -57.57 79.50
C ALA A 10 -66.00 -56.80 78.42
N SER A 11 -66.48 -55.61 78.06
CA SER A 11 -65.74 -54.69 77.18
C SER A 11 -64.98 -53.69 78.04
N ILE A 12 -63.65 -53.62 77.86
CA ILE A 12 -62.84 -52.50 78.36
C ILE A 12 -62.69 -51.56 77.18
N ILE A 13 -63.36 -50.41 77.23
CA ILE A 13 -63.14 -49.33 76.27
C ILE A 13 -61.93 -48.55 76.75
N SER A 14 -60.81 -48.62 76.02
CA SER A 14 -59.69 -47.71 76.20
C SER A 14 -59.76 -46.59 75.16
N ASP A 15 -59.38 -45.37 75.53
CA ASP A 15 -59.34 -44.19 74.65
C ASP A 15 -58.40 -44.35 73.43
N TYR A 16 -57.67 -45.46 73.35
CA TYR A 16 -56.72 -45.74 72.27
C TYR A 16 -57.29 -46.64 71.16
N GLY A 17 -58.60 -46.93 71.15
CA GLY A 17 -59.28 -47.54 70.00
C GLY A 17 -58.83 -48.97 69.68
N PHE A 18 -58.39 -49.72 70.69
CA PHE A 18 -58.18 -51.15 70.58
C PHE A 18 -59.57 -51.81 70.60
N GLY A 19 -59.95 -52.49 69.51
CA GLY A 19 -61.29 -53.02 69.30
C GLY A 19 -61.81 -53.94 70.42
N ASP A 20 -63.12 -54.17 70.40
CA ASP A 20 -63.84 -54.98 71.38
C ASP A 20 -63.11 -56.28 71.68
N LEU A 21 -62.89 -56.55 72.97
CA LEU A 21 -62.30 -57.78 73.48
C LEU A 21 -63.31 -58.93 73.24
N VAL A 22 -63.37 -59.46 72.02
CA VAL A 22 -64.18 -60.64 71.67
C VAL A 22 -63.27 -61.86 71.73
N GLN A 23 -63.09 -62.39 72.93
CA GLN A 23 -62.55 -63.74 73.09
C GLN A 23 -63.75 -64.71 72.98
N ASP A 24 -63.84 -65.51 71.91
CA ASP A 24 -64.83 -66.61 71.80
C ASP A 24 -64.51 -67.62 72.93
N PRO A 25 -65.33 -67.72 73.99
CA PRO A 25 -64.96 -68.40 75.23
C PRO A 25 -65.19 -69.91 75.11
N LYS A 26 -64.81 -70.52 73.98
CA LYS A 26 -65.10 -71.94 73.77
C LYS A 26 -64.24 -72.89 74.59
N ASP A 27 -63.15 -72.44 75.21
CA ASP A 27 -62.24 -73.34 75.95
C ASP A 27 -61.62 -72.79 77.26
N SER A 28 -62.27 -71.85 77.99
CA SER A 28 -61.70 -71.34 79.25
C SER A 28 -62.73 -71.08 80.38
N ASP A 29 -62.72 -71.93 81.41
CA ASP A 29 -63.51 -71.82 82.66
C ASP A 29 -62.98 -70.71 83.60
N TRP A 30 -63.02 -69.45 83.17
CA TRP A 30 -62.49 -68.31 83.95
C TRP A 30 -63.59 -67.56 84.72
N ILE A 31 -63.26 -67.07 85.92
CA ILE A 31 -64.16 -66.22 86.72
C ILE A 31 -63.60 -64.79 86.72
N PHE A 32 -64.36 -63.84 86.19
CA PHE A 32 -64.02 -62.42 86.23
C PHE A 32 -64.86 -61.69 87.28
N PHE A 33 -64.23 -60.80 88.05
CA PHE A 33 -64.94 -59.85 88.90
C PHE A 33 -64.29 -58.48 88.82
N ASN A 34 -65.13 -57.47 88.87
CA ASN A 34 -64.76 -56.06 88.90
C ASN A 34 -65.06 -55.50 90.30
N GLY A 35 -64.12 -54.70 90.80
CA GLY A 35 -64.20 -54.08 92.12
C GLY A 35 -63.56 -52.71 92.11
N SER A 36 -63.92 -51.90 93.11
CA SER A 36 -63.19 -50.68 93.39
C SER A 36 -62.67 -50.73 94.82
N PHE A 37 -61.47 -50.19 95.00
CA PHE A 37 -60.87 -50.02 96.32
C PHE A 37 -60.82 -48.54 96.62
N SER A 38 -61.65 -48.08 97.56
CA SER A 38 -61.56 -46.71 98.06
C SER A 38 -61.80 -46.69 99.56
N ASN A 39 -61.03 -45.88 100.28
CA ASN A 39 -61.16 -45.67 101.72
C ASN A 39 -61.14 -46.97 102.57
N GLY A 40 -60.29 -47.93 102.20
CA GLY A 40 -60.07 -49.15 102.99
C GLY A 40 -61.21 -50.19 102.92
N VAL A 41 -62.20 -49.99 102.04
CA VAL A 41 -63.30 -50.94 101.81
C VAL A 41 -63.23 -51.45 100.37
N ILE A 42 -63.12 -52.78 100.20
CA ILE A 42 -63.30 -53.44 98.91
C ILE A 42 -64.79 -53.61 98.65
N SER A 43 -65.28 -53.11 97.51
CA SER A 43 -66.66 -53.30 97.08
C SER A 43 -66.67 -54.12 95.78
N PHE A 44 -67.41 -55.23 95.77
CA PHE A 44 -67.67 -56.06 94.59
C PHE A 44 -69.07 -55.75 94.03
N GLY A 45 -69.24 -55.71 92.71
CA GLY A 45 -70.54 -55.46 92.08
C GLY A 45 -71.57 -56.57 92.38
N GLU A 46 -72.86 -56.21 92.43
CA GLU A 46 -73.96 -57.17 92.65
C GLU A 46 -74.19 -58.11 91.45
N SER A 47 -74.66 -59.34 91.69
CA SER A 47 -74.84 -60.35 90.62
C SER A 47 -76.06 -60.05 89.73
N GLY A 48 -75.86 -60.01 88.40
CA GLY A 48 -76.95 -60.07 87.42
C GLY A 48 -77.35 -58.77 86.72
N GLN A 49 -76.54 -57.70 86.81
CA GLN A 49 -76.69 -56.47 86.01
C GLN A 49 -75.40 -56.19 85.23
N SER A 50 -75.50 -55.65 84.01
CA SER A 50 -74.36 -55.28 83.17
C SER A 50 -73.63 -54.08 83.78
N ASN A 51 -72.43 -54.31 84.33
CA ASN A 51 -71.60 -53.26 84.91
C ASN A 51 -70.79 -52.55 83.80
N MET A 52 -71.32 -51.47 83.23
CA MET A 52 -70.47 -50.46 82.60
C MET A 52 -69.99 -49.50 83.70
N LEU A 53 -68.68 -49.42 83.91
CA LEU A 53 -68.06 -48.39 84.73
C LEU A 53 -67.39 -47.38 83.78
N GLU A 54 -68.00 -46.21 83.62
CA GLU A 54 -67.34 -45.07 82.97
C GLU A 54 -66.25 -44.52 83.90
N ASN A 55 -65.02 -44.46 83.42
CA ASN A 55 -63.89 -43.91 84.17
C ASN A 55 -63.99 -42.37 84.21
N LEU A 56 -64.58 -41.83 85.28
CA LEU A 56 -64.58 -40.39 85.59
C LEU A 56 -63.28 -39.93 86.29
N GLY A 57 -62.13 -40.48 85.92
CA GLY A 57 -60.82 -40.02 86.38
C GLY A 57 -60.54 -40.27 87.88
N LYS A 58 -60.97 -41.43 88.42
CA LYS A 58 -60.60 -41.88 89.78
C LYS A 58 -59.72 -43.13 89.70
N THR A 59 -58.61 -43.14 90.45
CA THR A 59 -57.42 -43.97 90.26
C THR A 59 -57.47 -45.42 90.77
N ASP A 60 -58.58 -45.95 91.27
CA ASP A 60 -58.57 -47.24 91.99
C ASP A 60 -59.76 -48.19 91.67
N ALA A 61 -60.05 -48.38 90.38
CA ALA A 61 -60.91 -49.47 89.89
C ALA A 61 -60.03 -50.63 89.36
N PHE A 62 -60.35 -51.87 89.71
CA PHE A 62 -59.61 -53.06 89.26
C PHE A 62 -60.53 -54.11 88.63
N VAL A 63 -60.02 -54.81 87.62
CA VAL A 63 -60.64 -56.01 87.03
C VAL A 63 -59.69 -57.17 87.27
N CYS A 64 -60.19 -58.24 87.90
CA CYS A 64 -59.37 -59.42 88.22
C CYS A 64 -60.06 -60.68 87.69
N GLY A 65 -59.32 -61.51 86.95
CA GLY A 65 -59.78 -62.84 86.54
C GLY A 65 -59.02 -63.93 87.29
N ILE A 66 -59.72 -65.01 87.65
CA ILE A 66 -59.15 -66.19 88.31
C ILE A 66 -59.22 -67.38 87.36
N ARG A 67 -58.08 -68.07 87.19
CA ARG A 67 -57.97 -69.32 86.42
C ARG A 67 -58.64 -70.50 87.15
N PRO A 68 -59.03 -71.59 86.45
CA PRO A 68 -59.65 -72.76 87.08
C PRO A 68 -58.78 -73.43 88.16
N ASP A 69 -57.47 -73.17 88.14
CA ASP A 69 -56.47 -73.67 89.09
C ASP A 69 -56.31 -72.78 90.35
N GLY A 70 -57.03 -71.66 90.43
CA GLY A 70 -57.04 -70.75 91.58
C GLY A 70 -56.03 -69.60 91.53
N ASN A 71 -55.23 -69.48 90.47
CA ASN A 71 -54.27 -68.37 90.31
C ASN A 71 -54.94 -67.11 89.72
N PHE A 72 -54.53 -65.92 90.17
CA PHE A 72 -54.97 -64.63 89.61
C PHE A 72 -54.31 -64.36 88.26
N LEU A 73 -55.06 -63.85 87.28
CA LEU A 73 -54.54 -63.33 86.01
C LEU A 73 -53.73 -62.06 86.28
N ARG A 74 -52.51 -62.00 85.75
CA ARG A 74 -51.65 -60.82 85.85
C ARG A 74 -52.10 -59.73 84.88
N GLU A 75 -52.02 -58.47 85.30
CA GLU A 75 -52.06 -57.33 84.36
C GLU A 75 -50.75 -57.27 83.59
N VAL A 76 -50.86 -57.24 82.27
CA VAL A 76 -49.75 -57.18 81.33
C VAL A 76 -49.93 -55.99 80.41
N SER A 77 -48.88 -55.18 80.26
CA SER A 77 -48.90 -54.01 79.39
C SER A 77 -48.48 -54.37 77.97
N LEU A 78 -49.20 -53.81 76.99
CA LEU A 78 -48.85 -53.84 75.58
C LEU A 78 -48.50 -52.42 75.13
N GLU A 79 -47.26 -52.23 74.68
CA GLU A 79 -46.83 -51.01 74.01
C GLU A 79 -46.58 -51.32 72.54
N ILE A 80 -47.29 -50.62 71.64
CA ILE A 80 -47.10 -50.74 70.19
C ILE A 80 -46.52 -49.45 69.65
N ILE A 81 -45.40 -49.56 68.95
CA ILE A 81 -44.79 -48.48 68.18
C ILE A 81 -44.90 -48.88 66.70
N SER A 82 -45.82 -48.23 65.98
CA SER A 82 -46.13 -48.55 64.58
C SER A 82 -45.80 -47.43 63.60
N THR A 83 -45.44 -46.24 64.07
CA THR A 83 -45.04 -45.11 63.21
C THR A 83 -43.52 -45.09 62.99
N PRO A 84 -43.05 -44.84 61.76
CA PRO A 84 -41.62 -44.75 61.46
C PRO A 84 -40.98 -43.46 62.00
N ASP A 85 -41.72 -42.36 62.16
CA ASP A 85 -41.26 -41.10 62.77
C ASP A 85 -42.39 -40.40 63.57
N GLU A 86 -42.05 -39.44 64.45
CA GLU A 86 -43.03 -38.73 65.30
C GLU A 86 -44.03 -37.86 64.52
N ASN A 87 -43.81 -37.65 63.21
CA ASN A 87 -44.57 -36.73 62.36
C ASN A 87 -45.23 -37.45 61.15
N THR A 88 -45.34 -38.78 61.17
CA THR A 88 -46.01 -39.54 60.11
C THR A 88 -47.46 -39.81 60.48
N ASP A 89 -48.37 -39.02 59.94
CA ASP A 89 -49.79 -39.38 59.90
C ASP A 89 -49.97 -40.57 58.96
N ILE A 90 -50.13 -41.76 59.53
CA ILE A 90 -50.45 -42.97 58.76
C ILE A 90 -51.95 -42.93 58.46
N ALA A 91 -52.32 -42.72 57.19
CA ALA A 91 -53.70 -42.61 56.75
C ALA A 91 -54.49 -43.94 56.72
N HIS A 92 -53.96 -45.02 57.32
CA HIS A 92 -54.55 -46.35 57.29
C HIS A 92 -54.78 -46.91 58.69
N ASP A 93 -55.85 -47.71 58.84
CA ASP A 93 -56.26 -48.36 60.10
C ASP A 93 -55.19 -49.34 60.59
N VAL A 94 -54.16 -48.81 61.26
CA VAL A 94 -53.24 -49.62 62.05
C VAL A 94 -54.02 -50.14 63.25
N LEU A 95 -54.21 -51.45 63.32
CA LEU A 95 -54.79 -52.13 64.47
C LEU A 95 -53.75 -53.12 65.00
N PRO A 96 -53.39 -53.05 66.30
CA PRO A 96 -53.78 -51.98 67.22
C PRO A 96 -52.99 -50.67 67.01
N LYS A 97 -53.61 -49.53 67.35
CA LYS A 97 -53.02 -48.19 67.18
C LYS A 97 -51.83 -47.96 68.11
N ALA A 98 -50.86 -47.17 67.67
CA ALA A 98 -49.66 -46.85 68.45
C ALA A 98 -50.02 -46.28 69.83
N GLY A 99 -49.37 -46.79 70.88
CA GLY A 99 -49.65 -46.40 72.25
C GLY A 99 -49.38 -47.52 73.26
N ARG A 100 -49.49 -47.18 74.55
CA ARG A 100 -49.34 -48.11 75.66
C ARG A 100 -50.68 -48.32 76.35
N ALA A 101 -51.11 -49.58 76.47
CA ALA A 101 -52.33 -49.96 77.16
C ALA A 101 -52.11 -51.23 78.00
N THR A 102 -52.93 -51.44 79.02
CA THR A 102 -52.83 -52.59 79.94
C THR A 102 -53.96 -53.58 79.68
N TYR A 103 -53.64 -54.87 79.64
CA TYR A 103 -54.53 -55.98 79.33
C TYR A 103 -54.39 -57.11 80.34
N LEU A 104 -55.30 -58.08 80.29
CA LEU A 104 -55.21 -59.29 81.10
C LEU A 104 -54.39 -60.36 80.37
N GLU A 105 -53.58 -61.09 81.14
CA GLU A 105 -52.79 -62.23 80.67
C GLU A 105 -53.65 -63.27 79.93
N GLY A 106 -53.24 -63.68 78.72
CA GLY A 106 -53.94 -64.60 77.82
C GLY A 106 -54.74 -63.94 76.68
N THR A 107 -54.76 -62.60 76.60
CA THR A 107 -55.49 -61.87 75.54
C THR A 107 -54.75 -61.96 74.20
N SER A 108 -55.47 -62.27 73.11
CA SER A 108 -54.88 -62.37 71.77
C SER A 108 -55.16 -61.15 70.91
N PHE A 109 -54.14 -60.68 70.19
CA PHE A 109 -54.22 -59.51 69.30
C PHE A 109 -53.67 -59.82 67.92
N GLU A 110 -54.18 -59.10 66.92
CA GLU A 110 -53.62 -59.03 65.57
C GLU A 110 -53.11 -57.60 65.35
N ALA A 111 -51.81 -57.45 65.09
CA ALA A 111 -51.15 -56.20 64.76
C ALA A 111 -50.73 -56.16 63.29
N SER A 112 -51.25 -55.21 62.51
CA SER A 112 -50.86 -55.04 61.10
C SER A 112 -50.57 -53.59 60.71
N VAL A 113 -49.52 -53.41 59.90
CA VAL A 113 -49.19 -52.15 59.23
C VAL A 113 -49.18 -52.35 57.71
N PRO A 114 -49.36 -51.28 56.90
CA PRO A 114 -49.13 -51.37 55.45
C PRO A 114 -47.73 -51.94 55.17
N GLU A 115 -47.59 -52.76 54.12
CA GLU A 115 -46.26 -53.24 53.69
C GLU A 115 -45.30 -52.07 53.41
N MET A 116 -45.87 -50.96 52.94
CA MET A 116 -45.15 -49.74 52.65
C MET A 116 -46.03 -48.50 52.89
N ILE A 117 -45.44 -47.45 53.45
CA ILE A 117 -46.04 -46.11 53.51
C ILE A 117 -45.28 -45.20 52.55
N GLN A 118 -46.01 -44.57 51.63
CA GLN A 118 -45.45 -43.65 50.64
C GLN A 118 -45.68 -42.20 51.07
N LYS A 119 -44.66 -41.36 50.90
CA LYS A 119 -44.74 -39.92 51.18
C LYS A 119 -44.34 -39.12 49.95
N THR A 120 -45.07 -38.04 49.72
CA THR A 120 -44.75 -37.05 48.71
C THR A 120 -43.68 -36.10 49.22
N ALA A 121 -42.86 -35.55 48.32
CA ALA A 121 -41.97 -34.45 48.66
C ALA A 121 -41.98 -33.41 47.54
N THR A 122 -41.76 -32.16 47.92
CA THR A 122 -41.60 -31.07 46.95
C THR A 122 -40.13 -30.90 46.64
N ILE A 123 -39.75 -31.13 45.38
CA ILE A 123 -38.38 -30.92 44.86
C ILE A 123 -38.49 -29.91 43.73
N GLU A 124 -37.65 -28.87 43.73
CA GLU A 124 -37.69 -27.79 42.73
C GLU A 124 -39.10 -27.14 42.59
N GLY A 125 -39.88 -27.08 43.67
CA GLY A 125 -41.23 -26.49 43.65
C GLY A 125 -42.33 -27.37 43.00
N LYS A 126 -42.00 -28.60 42.57
CA LYS A 126 -42.97 -29.60 42.07
C LYS A 126 -43.17 -30.71 43.11
N ILE A 127 -44.41 -31.15 43.27
CA ILE A 127 -44.77 -32.27 44.14
C ILE A 127 -44.46 -33.57 43.38
N TYR A 128 -43.57 -34.38 43.95
CA TYR A 128 -43.32 -35.74 43.49
C TYR A 128 -43.97 -36.72 44.47
N GLU A 129 -44.80 -37.60 43.95
CA GLU A 129 -45.42 -38.68 44.72
C GLU A 129 -44.46 -39.87 44.85
N ASP A 130 -44.59 -40.63 45.95
CA ASP A 130 -43.84 -41.88 46.18
C ASP A 130 -42.30 -41.72 46.14
N VAL A 131 -41.78 -40.72 46.87
CA VAL A 131 -40.34 -40.40 46.90
C VAL A 131 -39.65 -40.72 48.23
N ILE A 132 -40.43 -40.95 49.28
CA ILE A 132 -39.96 -41.60 50.52
C ILE A 132 -40.90 -42.76 50.78
N ARG A 133 -40.32 -43.94 51.00
CA ARG A 133 -41.03 -45.16 51.35
C ARG A 133 -40.54 -45.62 52.72
N TYR A 134 -41.45 -45.83 53.65
CA TYR A 134 -41.15 -46.62 54.84
C TYR A 134 -41.62 -48.03 54.56
N VAL A 135 -40.68 -48.97 54.42
CA VAL A 135 -40.97 -50.38 54.16
C VAL A 135 -40.91 -51.11 55.50
N CYS A 136 -41.96 -51.85 55.84
CA CYS A 136 -41.95 -52.65 57.06
C CYS A 136 -41.05 -53.86 56.84
N THR A 137 -39.95 -53.95 57.59
CA THR A 137 -38.94 -55.01 57.48
C THR A 137 -39.10 -56.11 58.52
N GLY A 138 -40.12 -55.99 59.36
CA GLY A 138 -40.34 -56.86 60.50
C GLY A 138 -40.65 -56.04 61.73
N PHE A 139 -40.29 -56.59 62.88
CA PHE A 139 -40.66 -56.06 64.18
C PHE A 139 -39.69 -56.58 65.23
N ASN A 140 -39.61 -55.89 66.36
CA ASN A 140 -38.99 -56.40 67.56
C ASN A 140 -40.09 -56.66 68.60
N VAL A 141 -40.06 -57.84 69.20
CA VAL A 141 -40.93 -58.20 70.33
C VAL A 141 -40.08 -58.64 71.51
N GLU A 142 -40.45 -58.19 72.70
CA GLU A 142 -40.03 -58.80 73.96
C GLU A 142 -41.19 -59.66 74.47
N GLY A 143 -41.25 -60.93 74.06
CA GLY A 143 -42.33 -61.87 74.38
C GLY A 143 -42.41 -63.07 73.42
N THR A 144 -43.41 -63.95 73.58
CA THR A 144 -43.58 -65.18 72.77
C THR A 144 -44.68 -65.01 71.70
N ILE A 145 -44.38 -65.27 70.42
CA ILE A 145 -45.31 -65.12 69.28
C ILE A 145 -45.77 -66.47 68.75
N THR A 146 -47.02 -66.52 68.27
CA THR A 146 -47.67 -67.73 67.71
C THR A 146 -47.75 -67.77 66.18
N GLY A 147 -47.63 -66.63 65.45
CA GLY A 147 -47.46 -66.61 63.98
C GLY A 147 -47.64 -65.23 63.30
N GLY A 148 -47.15 -65.03 62.06
CA GLY A 148 -47.30 -63.78 61.29
C GLY A 148 -46.48 -63.67 59.98
N THR A 149 -46.66 -62.58 59.23
CA THR A 149 -45.84 -62.09 58.08
C THR A 149 -45.13 -60.79 58.44
N GLU A 150 -44.19 -60.30 57.62
CA GLU A 150 -43.30 -59.15 57.91
C GLU A 150 -44.01 -57.88 58.43
N ASN A 151 -45.26 -57.65 58.03
CA ASN A 151 -46.07 -56.49 58.38
C ASN A 151 -47.37 -56.83 59.15
N LYS A 152 -47.57 -58.09 59.56
CA LYS A 152 -48.78 -58.56 60.23
C LYS A 152 -48.50 -59.70 61.23
N TYR A 153 -48.83 -59.51 62.51
CA TYR A 153 -48.53 -60.46 63.58
C TYR A 153 -49.72 -60.79 64.45
N VAL A 154 -49.81 -62.04 64.86
CA VAL A 154 -50.79 -62.52 65.85
C VAL A 154 -50.04 -63.03 67.07
N PHE A 155 -50.42 -62.55 68.25
CA PHE A 155 -49.76 -62.91 69.50
C PHE A 155 -50.75 -62.98 70.67
N THR A 156 -50.35 -63.67 71.73
CA THR A 156 -51.10 -63.79 72.98
C THR A 156 -50.26 -63.20 74.11
N LEU A 157 -50.79 -62.20 74.82
CA LEU A 157 -50.09 -61.49 75.89
C LEU A 157 -50.03 -62.35 77.16
N ASN A 158 -48.90 -63.02 77.42
CA ASN A 158 -48.69 -63.75 78.70
C ASN A 158 -47.78 -62.99 79.68
N GLU A 159 -47.13 -61.92 79.23
CA GLU A 159 -46.27 -61.03 80.01
C GLU A 159 -46.31 -59.62 79.41
N ASP A 160 -45.69 -58.64 80.08
CA ASP A 160 -45.53 -57.30 79.52
C ASP A 160 -44.82 -57.41 78.17
N MET A 161 -45.45 -56.89 77.12
CA MET A 161 -44.98 -57.04 75.75
C MET A 161 -44.83 -55.69 75.07
N ARG A 162 -43.67 -55.49 74.45
CA ARG A 162 -43.39 -54.33 73.62
C ARG A 162 -43.23 -54.78 72.18
N LEU A 163 -44.08 -54.27 71.30
CA LEU A 163 -44.05 -54.55 69.86
C LEU A 163 -43.65 -53.29 69.09
N ILE A 164 -42.51 -53.35 68.42
CA ILE A 164 -41.99 -52.23 67.62
C ILE A 164 -41.94 -52.69 66.18
N PHE A 165 -42.70 -52.06 65.28
CA PHE A 165 -42.54 -52.30 63.85
C PHE A 165 -41.25 -51.65 63.36
N ASN A 166 -40.41 -52.46 62.73
CA ASN A 166 -39.13 -52.03 62.18
C ASN A 166 -39.38 -51.49 60.77
N TRP A 167 -39.32 -50.18 60.64
CA TRP A 167 -39.43 -49.50 59.35
C TRP A 167 -38.06 -49.20 58.77
N GLN A 168 -37.82 -49.66 57.55
CA GLN A 168 -36.68 -49.24 56.76
C GLN A 168 -37.10 -48.06 55.89
N LYS A 169 -36.49 -46.90 56.15
CA LYS A 169 -36.68 -45.71 55.33
C LYS A 169 -35.91 -45.87 54.02
N LYS A 170 -36.65 -46.07 52.94
CA LYS A 170 -36.17 -46.03 51.57
C LYS A 170 -36.44 -44.66 50.97
N ILE A 171 -35.45 -44.06 50.33
CA ILE A 171 -35.54 -42.72 49.75
C ILE A 171 -35.26 -42.82 48.25
N ALA A 172 -36.08 -42.14 47.45
CA ALA A 172 -35.95 -42.15 46.00
C ALA A 172 -34.81 -41.23 45.53
N VAL A 173 -33.95 -41.77 44.68
CA VAL A 173 -33.11 -41.02 43.77
C VAL A 173 -33.73 -41.14 42.38
N MET A 174 -34.10 -40.00 41.81
CA MET A 174 -34.66 -39.88 40.47
C MET A 174 -33.57 -39.47 39.50
N VAL A 175 -33.43 -40.20 38.41
CA VAL A 175 -32.50 -39.91 37.32
C VAL A 175 -33.29 -39.50 36.09
N ASP A 176 -32.93 -38.37 35.50
CA ASP A 176 -33.53 -37.78 34.30
C ASP A 176 -32.42 -37.39 33.30
N SER A 177 -32.71 -37.45 32.00
CA SER A 177 -31.74 -37.18 30.92
C SER A 177 -32.43 -36.43 29.78
N GLN A 178 -32.00 -35.18 29.56
CA GLN A 178 -32.68 -34.23 28.67
C GLN A 178 -31.70 -33.50 27.74
N PHE A 179 -32.15 -33.17 26.53
CA PHE A 179 -31.41 -32.25 25.66
C PHE A 179 -31.67 -30.81 26.08
N VAL A 180 -30.63 -29.98 26.01
CA VAL A 180 -30.72 -28.53 26.22
C VAL A 180 -31.79 -27.96 25.26
N ASN A 181 -32.76 -27.21 25.81
CA ASN A 181 -33.90 -26.63 25.09
C ASN A 181 -34.94 -27.61 24.50
N SER A 182 -34.99 -28.86 24.98
CA SER A 182 -36.08 -29.79 24.64
C SER A 182 -37.06 -29.96 25.82
N ASN A 183 -38.36 -29.92 25.54
CA ASN A 183 -39.41 -30.21 26.53
C ASN A 183 -39.78 -31.70 26.60
N SER A 184 -39.10 -32.54 25.82
CA SER A 184 -39.35 -33.98 25.76
C SER A 184 -38.28 -34.72 26.59
N PRO A 185 -38.64 -35.36 27.71
CA PRO A 185 -37.72 -36.26 28.40
C PRO A 185 -37.34 -37.39 27.44
N SER A 186 -36.05 -37.59 27.19
CA SER A 186 -35.61 -38.69 26.33
C SER A 186 -35.66 -40.00 27.11
N GLU A 187 -36.09 -41.08 26.46
CA GLU A 187 -35.98 -42.44 26.98
C GLU A 187 -34.48 -42.81 27.06
N ALA A 188 -33.93 -42.96 28.26
CA ALA A 188 -32.62 -43.55 28.56
C ALA A 188 -31.38 -43.06 27.75
N PHE A 189 -31.38 -41.83 27.22
CA PHE A 189 -30.24 -41.33 26.43
C PHE A 189 -28.97 -41.19 27.29
N GLY A 190 -27.85 -41.71 26.77
CA GLY A 190 -26.55 -41.73 27.44
C GLY A 190 -26.30 -42.92 28.36
N ASN A 191 -27.15 -43.95 28.33
CA ASN A 191 -26.99 -45.18 29.13
C ASN A 191 -26.65 -44.92 30.62
N PRO A 192 -27.48 -44.14 31.34
CA PRO A 192 -27.23 -43.85 32.75
C PRO A 192 -27.34 -45.10 33.62
N GLU A 193 -26.52 -45.16 34.66
CA GLU A 193 -26.50 -46.21 35.66
C GLU A 193 -26.59 -45.56 37.06
N PRO A 194 -27.70 -45.79 37.79
CA PRO A 194 -28.91 -46.51 37.39
C PRO A 194 -29.69 -45.79 36.26
N ALA A 195 -30.52 -46.54 35.52
CA ALA A 195 -31.25 -46.05 34.35
C ALA A 195 -32.16 -44.85 34.64
N VAL A 196 -32.61 -44.11 33.62
CA VAL A 196 -33.60 -43.04 33.79
C VAL A 196 -34.85 -43.57 34.50
N GLY A 197 -35.28 -42.90 35.57
CA GLY A 197 -36.40 -43.33 36.39
C GLY A 197 -36.18 -43.16 37.90
N ARG A 198 -37.06 -43.78 38.68
CA ARG A 198 -37.04 -43.74 40.16
C ARG A 198 -36.35 -44.98 40.71
N HIS A 199 -35.35 -44.78 41.57
CA HIS A 199 -34.59 -45.84 42.24
C HIS A 199 -34.60 -45.62 43.75
N TYR A 200 -34.83 -46.66 44.54
CA TYR A 200 -34.99 -46.54 45.99
C TYR A 200 -33.77 -47.07 46.73
N TYR A 201 -33.20 -46.25 47.60
CA TYR A 201 -32.01 -46.54 48.39
C TYR A 201 -32.32 -46.49 49.88
N ASP A 202 -31.53 -47.16 50.70
CA ASP A 202 -31.64 -47.03 52.15
C ASP A 202 -31.18 -45.65 52.63
N ASN A 203 -31.76 -45.20 53.74
CA ASN A 203 -31.35 -43.96 54.38
C ASN A 203 -29.85 -44.03 54.74
N LEU A 204 -29.10 -43.03 54.31
CA LEU A 204 -27.65 -42.93 54.41
C LEU A 204 -26.85 -43.86 53.48
N ASP A 205 -27.48 -44.52 52.51
CA ASP A 205 -26.75 -45.20 51.43
C ASP A 205 -25.92 -44.20 50.63
N ARG A 206 -24.76 -44.68 50.17
CA ARG A 206 -23.94 -43.92 49.23
C ARG A 206 -24.28 -44.33 47.81
N VAL A 207 -24.66 -43.36 46.99
CA VAL A 207 -25.03 -43.58 45.59
C VAL A 207 -23.94 -43.04 44.68
N ILE A 208 -23.60 -43.85 43.68
CA ILE A 208 -22.76 -43.47 42.56
C ILE A 208 -23.66 -43.46 41.33
N LEU A 209 -23.72 -42.33 40.62
CA LEU A 209 -24.42 -42.23 39.34
C LEU A 209 -23.37 -42.11 38.25
N GLN A 210 -23.52 -42.89 37.19
CA GLN A 210 -22.71 -42.79 35.99
C GLN A 210 -23.59 -42.61 34.76
N ILE A 211 -23.06 -41.96 33.73
CA ILE A 211 -23.70 -41.81 32.43
C ILE A 211 -22.59 -41.72 31.38
N ASP A 212 -22.86 -42.10 30.14
CA ASP A 212 -21.94 -41.80 29.04
C ASP A 212 -21.77 -40.29 28.97
N GLY A 213 -20.54 -39.80 28.87
CA GLY A 213 -20.29 -38.36 28.72
C GLY A 213 -20.42 -37.88 27.27
N MET A 214 -20.27 -38.81 26.30
CA MET A 214 -20.38 -38.54 24.87
C MET A 214 -21.07 -39.70 24.13
N VAL A 215 -22.03 -39.37 23.27
CA VAL A 215 -22.70 -40.31 22.37
C VAL A 215 -22.57 -39.82 20.91
N LYS A 216 -21.83 -40.57 20.09
CA LYS A 216 -21.70 -40.29 18.65
C LYS A 216 -22.93 -40.79 17.89
N SER A 217 -23.41 -40.02 16.90
CA SER A 217 -24.49 -40.49 16.03
C SER A 217 -23.95 -41.49 15.01
N TYR A 218 -24.58 -42.67 14.92
CA TYR A 218 -24.23 -43.69 13.92
C TYR A 218 -24.73 -43.32 12.52
N GLU A 219 -25.85 -42.60 12.43
CA GLU A 219 -26.45 -42.18 11.15
C GLU A 219 -25.73 -40.96 10.55
N ASN A 220 -25.27 -40.05 11.41
CA ASN A 220 -24.56 -38.83 11.02
C ASN A 220 -23.21 -38.75 11.76
N PRO A 221 -22.12 -39.31 11.21
CA PRO A 221 -20.81 -39.35 11.87
C PRO A 221 -20.26 -37.97 12.28
N GLY A 222 -20.70 -36.90 11.61
CA GLY A 222 -20.38 -35.51 11.96
C GLY A 222 -21.18 -34.90 13.11
N THR A 223 -22.06 -35.67 13.76
CA THR A 223 -22.87 -35.24 14.91
C THR A 223 -22.54 -36.07 16.15
N ARG A 224 -22.32 -35.39 17.28
CA ARG A 224 -22.22 -36.02 18.61
C ARG A 224 -23.08 -35.27 19.62
N HIS A 225 -23.41 -35.95 20.71
CA HIS A 225 -24.05 -35.33 21.86
C HIS A 225 -23.13 -35.49 23.07
N ILE A 226 -22.93 -34.43 23.84
CA ILE A 226 -22.10 -34.44 25.04
C ILE A 226 -22.91 -33.96 26.24
N VAL A 227 -22.57 -34.43 27.44
CA VAL A 227 -23.19 -33.95 28.67
C VAL A 227 -22.58 -32.58 29.03
N SER A 228 -23.39 -31.52 29.02
CA SER A 228 -22.95 -30.15 29.34
C SER A 228 -23.00 -29.83 30.83
N GLY A 229 -23.77 -30.61 31.59
CA GLY A 229 -23.90 -30.46 33.03
C GLY A 229 -25.03 -31.32 33.58
N PHE A 230 -25.21 -31.26 34.90
CA PHE A 230 -26.36 -31.90 35.55
C PHE A 230 -26.87 -31.06 36.71
N THR A 231 -28.17 -31.12 37.01
CA THR A 231 -28.69 -30.58 38.27
C THR A 231 -28.75 -31.68 39.31
N GLN A 232 -28.52 -31.31 40.57
CA GLN A 232 -28.86 -32.12 41.74
C GLN A 232 -29.79 -31.29 42.63
N ASN A 233 -31.07 -31.68 42.73
CA ASN A 233 -32.11 -30.94 43.45
C ASN A 233 -32.15 -29.44 43.07
N GLY A 234 -32.07 -29.13 41.78
CA GLY A 234 -32.13 -27.77 41.24
C GLY A 234 -30.79 -27.04 41.19
N VAL A 235 -29.73 -27.56 41.81
CA VAL A 235 -28.40 -26.94 41.76
C VAL A 235 -27.68 -27.45 40.50
N PHE A 236 -27.51 -26.57 39.51
CA PHE A 236 -26.78 -26.88 38.29
C PHE A 236 -25.28 -27.00 38.56
N LYS A 237 -24.68 -28.09 38.07
CA LYS A 237 -23.26 -28.39 38.10
C LYS A 237 -22.78 -28.52 36.65
N PRO A 238 -22.01 -27.55 36.14
CA PRO A 238 -21.41 -27.67 34.81
C PRO A 238 -20.37 -28.79 34.80
N ILE A 239 -20.10 -29.34 33.62
CA ILE A 239 -19.00 -30.27 33.38
C ILE A 239 -17.96 -29.54 32.52
N ASP A 240 -16.70 -29.61 32.95
CA ASP A 240 -15.59 -29.01 32.21
C ASP A 240 -15.20 -29.90 31.02
N ASP A 241 -14.79 -29.27 29.91
CA ASP A 241 -14.20 -29.98 28.77
C ASP A 241 -12.72 -30.35 29.05
N PRO A 242 -12.22 -31.50 28.55
CA PRO A 242 -12.94 -32.50 27.78
C PRO A 242 -13.79 -33.42 28.65
N VAL A 243 -15.02 -33.69 28.21
CA VAL A 243 -15.92 -34.64 28.88
C VAL A 243 -15.36 -36.07 28.80
N GLU A 244 -15.28 -36.75 29.94
CA GLU A 244 -14.90 -38.17 30.02
C GLU A 244 -15.92 -39.05 29.27
N ASP A 245 -15.46 -40.13 28.61
CA ASP A 245 -16.35 -41.06 27.90
C ASP A 245 -17.47 -41.62 28.80
N ARG A 246 -17.17 -41.80 30.09
CA ARG A 246 -18.13 -42.20 31.14
C ARG A 246 -18.02 -41.22 32.31
N LEU A 247 -19.00 -40.33 32.43
CA LEU A 247 -19.09 -39.34 33.49
C LEU A 247 -19.63 -39.98 34.78
N GLN A 248 -18.90 -39.80 35.88
CA GLN A 248 -19.38 -40.15 37.21
C GLN A 248 -19.74 -38.90 38.02
N VAL A 249 -20.97 -38.85 38.53
CA VAL A 249 -21.38 -37.81 39.48
C VAL A 249 -20.69 -38.05 40.83
N THR A 250 -20.26 -36.97 41.48
CA THR A 250 -19.69 -37.03 42.84
C THR A 250 -20.60 -37.86 43.75
N GLN A 251 -20.03 -38.89 44.38
CA GLN A 251 -20.76 -39.76 45.30
C GLN A 251 -21.45 -38.92 46.38
N PHE A 252 -22.73 -39.20 46.62
CA PHE A 252 -23.51 -38.52 47.66
C PHE A 252 -24.26 -39.52 48.52
N THR A 253 -24.61 -39.08 49.72
CA THR A 253 -25.35 -39.85 50.70
C THR A 253 -26.84 -39.52 50.59
N VAL A 254 -27.70 -40.54 50.51
CA VAL A 254 -29.15 -40.35 50.38
C VAL A 254 -29.76 -40.12 51.77
N ALA A 255 -29.91 -38.84 52.15
CA ALA A 255 -30.60 -38.44 53.38
C ALA A 255 -32.01 -37.88 53.13
N GLU A 256 -32.25 -37.40 51.92
CA GLU A 256 -33.50 -36.81 51.43
C GLU A 256 -33.71 -37.18 49.94
N PRO A 257 -34.93 -37.09 49.40
CA PRO A 257 -35.18 -37.34 47.98
C PRO A 257 -34.26 -36.52 47.07
N VAL A 258 -33.63 -37.17 46.10
CA VAL A 258 -32.71 -36.52 45.16
C VAL A 258 -33.21 -36.65 43.73
N LEU A 259 -33.31 -35.55 43.00
CA LEU A 259 -33.48 -35.51 41.56
C LEU A 259 -32.14 -35.12 40.91
N VAL A 260 -31.61 -36.01 40.08
CA VAL A 260 -30.45 -35.73 39.23
C VAL A 260 -30.90 -35.69 37.78
N ARG A 261 -30.69 -34.56 37.11
CA ARG A 261 -31.04 -34.37 35.70
C ARG A 261 -29.79 -34.04 34.90
N PHE A 262 -29.44 -34.88 33.94
CA PHE A 262 -28.35 -34.63 32.99
C PHE A 262 -28.84 -33.81 31.80
N TYR A 263 -28.01 -32.87 31.37
CA TYR A 263 -28.26 -32.00 30.22
C TYR A 263 -27.29 -32.32 29.09
N TRP A 264 -27.83 -32.53 27.90
CA TRP A 264 -27.07 -32.89 26.70
C TRP A 264 -27.04 -31.74 25.70
N ALA A 265 -25.84 -31.37 25.27
CA ALA A 265 -25.62 -30.45 24.15
C ALA A 265 -25.35 -31.24 22.87
N LYS A 266 -25.98 -30.82 21.77
CA LYS A 266 -25.69 -31.34 20.43
C LYS A 266 -24.50 -30.58 19.85
N GLN A 267 -23.52 -31.31 19.32
CA GLN A 267 -22.35 -30.74 18.66
C GLN A 267 -22.20 -31.23 17.23
N TYR A 268 -21.71 -30.35 16.36
CA TYR A 268 -21.35 -30.66 14.98
C TYR A 268 -19.83 -30.61 14.80
N ARG A 269 -19.33 -31.48 13.92
CA ARG A 269 -17.91 -31.56 13.55
C ARG A 269 -17.56 -30.48 12.53
N ILE A 270 -16.43 -29.82 12.74
CA ILE A 270 -15.72 -29.01 11.76
C ILE A 270 -14.40 -29.70 11.47
N GLN A 271 -14.28 -30.28 10.28
CA GLN A 271 -13.06 -30.88 9.78
C GLN A 271 -12.25 -29.82 9.03
N VAL A 272 -11.04 -29.53 9.49
CA VAL A 272 -10.14 -28.59 8.83
C VAL A 272 -8.88 -29.32 8.38
N SER A 273 -8.46 -29.03 7.15
CA SER A 273 -7.21 -29.51 6.56
C SER A 273 -6.57 -28.44 5.69
N THR A 274 -5.35 -28.66 5.23
CA THR A 274 -4.61 -27.76 4.33
C THR A 274 -4.02 -28.55 3.17
N SER A 275 -3.65 -27.88 2.07
CA SER A 275 -3.01 -28.48 0.89
C SER A 275 -1.66 -29.16 1.18
N GLY A 276 -0.96 -28.78 2.26
CA GLY A 276 0.36 -29.30 2.61
C GLY A 276 0.64 -29.33 4.12
N SER A 277 1.61 -30.15 4.54
CA SER A 277 1.95 -30.32 5.97
C SER A 277 2.56 -29.07 6.60
N SER A 278 3.28 -28.26 5.83
CA SER A 278 3.93 -27.02 6.32
C SER A 278 2.93 -25.93 6.71
N SER A 279 1.68 -26.00 6.21
CA SER A 279 0.60 -25.08 6.58
C SER A 279 -0.33 -25.64 7.68
N SER A 280 -0.05 -26.83 8.22
CA SER A 280 -0.95 -27.54 9.14
C SER A 280 -1.21 -26.83 10.48
N SER A 281 -0.37 -25.87 10.88
CA SER A 281 -0.54 -25.06 12.09
C SER A 281 -1.23 -23.70 11.85
N LEU A 282 -1.43 -23.30 10.60
CA LEU A 282 -1.91 -21.96 10.21
C LEU A 282 -3.43 -21.74 10.38
N PRO A 283 -4.29 -22.78 10.27
CA PRO A 283 -5.70 -22.61 10.55
C PRO A 283 -5.98 -22.25 12.01
N LEU A 284 -7.00 -21.45 12.22
CA LEU A 284 -7.56 -21.11 13.52
C LEU A 284 -9.09 -21.21 13.42
N ILE A 285 -9.73 -21.88 14.37
CA ILE A 285 -11.17 -22.02 14.41
C ILE A 285 -11.64 -21.52 15.75
N ARG A 286 -12.58 -20.60 15.78
CA ARG A 286 -13.11 -20.07 17.03
C ARG A 286 -14.61 -19.87 17.03
N SER A 287 -15.24 -20.12 18.17
CA SER A 287 -16.59 -19.64 18.42
C SER A 287 -16.55 -18.18 18.88
N VAL A 288 -17.56 -17.40 18.49
CA VAL A 288 -17.66 -15.98 18.85
C VAL A 288 -19.00 -15.67 19.52
N ASP A 289 -18.97 -14.75 20.48
CA ASP A 289 -20.18 -14.23 21.14
C ASP A 289 -20.93 -13.23 20.23
N SER A 290 -22.06 -12.69 20.72
CA SER A 290 -22.84 -11.67 20.01
C SER A 290 -22.11 -10.36 19.77
N SER A 291 -21.00 -10.11 20.49
CA SER A 291 -20.14 -8.95 20.36
C SER A 291 -18.91 -9.24 19.48
N GLY A 292 -18.76 -10.47 18.98
CA GLY A 292 -17.64 -10.90 18.14
C GLY A 292 -16.38 -11.32 18.90
N ASN A 293 -16.42 -11.39 20.23
CA ASN A 293 -15.29 -11.85 21.04
C ASN A 293 -15.18 -13.37 20.99
N ALA A 294 -13.96 -13.89 21.04
CA ALA A 294 -13.72 -15.33 21.04
C ALA A 294 -14.21 -15.97 22.36
N VAL A 295 -14.96 -17.06 22.25
CA VAL A 295 -15.44 -17.86 23.40
C VAL A 295 -14.60 -19.12 23.56
N SER A 296 -14.38 -19.86 22.46
CA SER A 296 -13.45 -21.00 22.39
C SER A 296 -12.64 -20.94 21.10
N GLN A 297 -11.38 -21.39 21.12
CA GLN A 297 -10.49 -21.34 19.96
C GLN A 297 -9.60 -22.58 19.88
N TYR A 298 -9.31 -23.01 18.65
CA TYR A 298 -8.45 -24.14 18.33
C TYR A 298 -7.53 -23.79 17.16
N HIS A 299 -6.30 -24.30 17.20
CA HIS A 299 -5.30 -24.05 16.17
C HIS A 299 -4.99 -25.34 15.38
N GLY A 300 -4.64 -25.15 14.12
CA GLY A 300 -4.18 -26.18 13.21
C GLY A 300 -5.29 -26.99 12.55
N VAL A 301 -4.88 -28.08 11.91
CA VAL A 301 -5.75 -29.03 11.20
C VAL A 301 -6.27 -30.12 12.14
N GLY A 302 -7.45 -30.65 11.86
CA GLY A 302 -8.05 -31.72 12.65
C GLY A 302 -9.57 -31.69 12.67
N GLU A 303 -10.12 -32.47 13.60
CA GLU A 303 -11.55 -32.51 13.90
C GLU A 303 -11.84 -31.67 15.14
N PHE A 304 -12.61 -30.60 14.96
CA PHE A 304 -13.05 -29.73 16.03
C PHE A 304 -14.56 -29.84 16.20
N TRP A 305 -15.04 -29.70 17.44
CA TRP A 305 -16.45 -29.92 17.76
C TRP A 305 -17.00 -28.71 18.49
N PHE A 306 -18.16 -28.23 18.02
CA PHE A 306 -18.80 -27.03 18.56
C PHE A 306 -20.29 -27.26 18.74
N ASP A 307 -20.87 -26.56 19.72
CA ASP A 307 -22.29 -26.64 20.02
C ASP A 307 -23.15 -26.17 18.84
N SER A 308 -24.28 -26.83 18.64
CA SER A 308 -25.27 -26.45 17.63
C SER A 308 -25.72 -25.00 17.83
N SER A 309 -25.93 -24.28 16.74
CA SER A 309 -26.29 -22.85 16.70
C SER A 309 -25.18 -21.89 17.16
N SER A 310 -23.97 -22.38 17.43
CA SER A 310 -22.82 -21.50 17.70
C SER A 310 -22.48 -20.66 16.48
N ASN A 311 -22.05 -19.42 16.72
CA ASN A 311 -21.44 -18.58 15.70
C ASN A 311 -19.95 -18.91 15.63
N ILE A 312 -19.49 -19.43 14.50
CA ILE A 312 -18.11 -19.90 14.30
C ILE A 312 -17.41 -19.06 13.25
N ARG A 313 -16.14 -18.73 13.49
CA ARG A 313 -15.23 -18.26 12.44
C ARG A 313 -14.21 -19.35 12.15
N ILE A 314 -14.19 -19.83 10.91
CA ILE A 314 -13.15 -20.72 10.42
C ILE A 314 -12.17 -19.84 9.65
N MET A 315 -10.93 -19.78 10.11
CA MET A 315 -9.93 -18.85 9.60
C MET A 315 -8.59 -19.53 9.37
N SER A 316 -7.73 -18.89 8.58
CA SER A 316 -6.36 -19.33 8.36
C SER A 316 -5.46 -18.13 8.13
N LYS A 317 -4.22 -18.21 8.62
CA LYS A 317 -3.24 -17.13 8.45
C LYS A 317 -3.00 -16.89 6.97
N GLU A 318 -3.08 -15.64 6.51
CA GLU A 318 -3.00 -15.30 5.08
C GLU A 318 -1.65 -15.71 4.48
N TYR A 319 -0.58 -15.65 5.26
CA TYR A 319 0.75 -16.08 4.85
C TYR A 319 1.60 -16.44 6.07
N GLU A 320 2.60 -17.32 5.86
CA GLU A 320 3.64 -17.64 6.83
C GLU A 320 4.94 -17.88 6.05
N ASN A 321 5.99 -17.09 6.32
CA ASN A 321 7.23 -17.12 5.54
C ASN A 321 6.97 -17.05 4.02
N LEU A 322 7.41 -18.09 3.29
CA LEU A 322 7.26 -18.26 1.85
C LEU A 322 5.92 -18.91 1.44
N LEU A 323 5.04 -19.25 2.37
CA LEU A 323 3.72 -19.82 2.10
C LEU A 323 2.64 -18.73 2.09
N GLY A 324 1.75 -18.78 1.10
CA GLY A 324 0.61 -17.88 0.95
C GLY A 324 -0.69 -18.65 0.77
N LEU A 325 -1.76 -18.20 1.43
CA LEU A 325 -3.11 -18.71 1.26
C LEU A 325 -3.67 -18.24 -0.09
N SER A 326 -4.21 -19.15 -0.90
CA SER A 326 -4.87 -18.82 -2.17
C SER A 326 -6.39 -18.89 -2.08
N GLY A 327 -6.93 -19.65 -1.12
CA GLY A 327 -8.36 -19.86 -0.96
C GLY A 327 -8.64 -21.21 -0.34
N TRP A 328 -9.68 -21.91 -0.80
CA TRP A 328 -9.98 -23.29 -0.43
C TRP A 328 -10.47 -24.08 -1.64
N PHE A 329 -10.19 -25.39 -1.69
CA PHE A 329 -10.59 -26.25 -2.81
C PHE A 329 -11.53 -27.40 -2.42
N ASN A 330 -11.90 -27.50 -1.15
CA ASN A 330 -12.85 -28.51 -0.67
C ASN A 330 -13.62 -27.98 0.55
N GLY A 331 -14.74 -27.31 0.29
CA GLY A 331 -15.70 -26.84 1.28
C GLY A 331 -17.00 -27.66 1.31
N SER A 332 -17.66 -27.76 2.46
CA SER A 332 -18.98 -28.38 2.61
C SER A 332 -19.75 -27.80 3.81
N GLY A 333 -21.01 -28.22 4.01
CA GLY A 333 -21.78 -27.83 5.20
C GLY A 333 -22.23 -26.36 5.19
N GLY A 334 -22.47 -25.78 4.01
CA GLY A 334 -22.85 -24.37 3.83
C GLY A 334 -21.72 -23.48 3.31
N ILE A 335 -20.51 -24.04 3.14
CA ILE A 335 -19.39 -23.42 2.43
C ILE A 335 -19.39 -23.95 0.98
N ALA A 336 -19.05 -23.11 0.00
CA ALA A 336 -18.91 -23.52 -1.40
C ALA A 336 -17.80 -24.56 -1.57
N ASP A 337 -17.90 -25.42 -2.59
CA ASP A 337 -16.90 -26.48 -2.83
C ASP A 337 -15.48 -25.91 -3.01
N THR A 338 -15.36 -24.77 -3.69
CA THR A 338 -14.10 -24.01 -3.87
C THR A 338 -14.36 -22.52 -3.67
N GLY A 339 -13.32 -21.75 -3.33
CA GLY A 339 -13.38 -20.29 -3.32
C GLY A 339 -12.01 -19.64 -3.21
N GLU A 340 -11.97 -18.33 -3.45
CA GLU A 340 -10.74 -17.53 -3.55
C GLU A 340 -10.58 -16.57 -2.36
N LEU A 341 -9.42 -15.92 -2.24
CA LEU A 341 -9.14 -14.93 -1.19
C LEU A 341 -10.19 -13.80 -1.10
N THR A 342 -10.80 -13.39 -2.23
CA THR A 342 -11.79 -12.32 -2.28
C THR A 342 -13.13 -12.71 -1.65
N ASP A 343 -13.38 -14.00 -1.47
CA ASP A 343 -14.60 -14.52 -0.84
C ASP A 343 -14.50 -14.55 0.69
N LEU A 344 -13.34 -14.15 1.25
CA LEU A 344 -13.01 -14.24 2.67
C LEU A 344 -12.93 -12.85 3.32
N ASP A 345 -13.47 -12.75 4.53
CA ASP A 345 -13.26 -11.57 5.37
C ASP A 345 -11.84 -11.56 5.95
N THR A 346 -11.38 -10.39 6.40
CA THR A 346 -10.02 -10.21 6.96
C THR A 346 -10.08 -9.77 8.42
N GLN A 347 -9.18 -10.33 9.24
CA GLN A 347 -8.97 -9.90 10.61
C GLN A 347 -7.49 -9.99 11.01
N LEU A 348 -7.00 -8.97 11.73
CA LEU A 348 -5.69 -9.02 12.37
C LEU A 348 -5.81 -9.68 13.76
N ILE A 349 -4.94 -10.64 14.05
CA ILE A 349 -4.79 -11.28 15.36
C ILE A 349 -3.32 -11.21 15.74
N SER A 350 -2.98 -10.48 16.80
CA SER A 350 -1.57 -10.25 17.18
C SER A 350 -0.72 -9.71 16.02
N ASN A 351 -1.28 -8.81 15.21
CA ASN A 351 -0.72 -8.25 13.96
C ASN A 351 -0.58 -9.24 12.79
N ASP A 352 -0.90 -10.52 12.96
CA ASP A 352 -0.96 -11.47 11.86
C ASP A 352 -2.30 -11.36 11.11
N PRO A 353 -2.31 -11.26 9.78
CA PRO A 353 -3.54 -11.27 9.01
C PRO A 353 -4.09 -12.69 8.87
N TYR A 354 -5.36 -12.84 9.23
CA TYR A 354 -6.15 -14.03 9.01
C TYR A 354 -7.27 -13.74 8.01
N ARG A 355 -7.52 -14.71 7.12
CA ARG A 355 -8.71 -14.74 6.27
C ARG A 355 -9.73 -15.70 6.85
N TYR A 356 -11.02 -15.35 6.83
CA TYR A 356 -12.03 -16.13 7.53
C TYR A 356 -13.40 -16.20 6.83
N LEU A 357 -14.11 -17.28 7.14
CA LEU A 357 -15.53 -17.49 6.84
C LEU A 357 -16.33 -17.42 8.15
N SER A 358 -17.45 -16.70 8.14
CA SER A 358 -18.38 -16.64 9.28
C SER A 358 -19.55 -17.60 9.11
N ILE A 359 -19.70 -18.52 10.05
CA ILE A 359 -20.83 -19.43 10.17
C ILE A 359 -21.72 -18.91 11.29
N LEU A 360 -22.73 -18.11 10.95
CA LEU A 360 -23.58 -17.42 11.93
C LEU A 360 -24.35 -18.37 12.85
N SER A 361 -24.65 -19.59 12.38
CA SER A 361 -25.33 -20.63 13.14
C SER A 361 -24.94 -22.01 12.62
N LEU A 362 -24.15 -22.75 13.40
CA LEU A 362 -23.69 -24.08 13.06
C LEU A 362 -24.83 -25.11 13.19
N ASN A 363 -25.32 -25.62 12.06
CA ASN A 363 -26.49 -26.53 12.01
C ASN A 363 -26.21 -27.88 11.33
N THR A 364 -25.00 -28.09 10.83
CA THR A 364 -24.53 -29.29 10.14
C THR A 364 -23.02 -29.40 10.29
N GLU A 365 -22.45 -30.57 10.03
CA GLU A 365 -20.99 -30.72 9.94
C GLU A 365 -20.41 -29.94 8.75
N ILE A 366 -19.21 -29.41 8.95
CA ILE A 366 -18.46 -28.63 7.95
C ILE A 366 -17.15 -29.35 7.67
N THR A 367 -16.74 -29.35 6.40
CA THR A 367 -15.37 -29.69 5.98
C THR A 367 -14.80 -28.52 5.21
N ILE A 368 -13.55 -28.17 5.48
CA ILE A 368 -12.80 -27.19 4.68
C ILE A 368 -11.34 -27.63 4.52
N THR A 369 -10.81 -27.48 3.30
CA THR A 369 -9.39 -27.66 3.00
C THR A 369 -8.83 -26.36 2.45
N TRP A 370 -8.02 -25.66 3.25
CA TRP A 370 -7.36 -24.42 2.85
C TRP A 370 -6.27 -24.71 1.83
N ASP A 371 -6.24 -23.91 0.76
CA ASP A 371 -5.25 -24.02 -0.30
C ASP A 371 -4.09 -23.06 -0.05
N TYR A 372 -2.91 -23.62 0.21
CA TYR A 372 -1.66 -22.89 0.32
C TYR A 372 -0.73 -23.22 -0.85
N GLY A 373 -0.11 -22.18 -1.38
CA GLY A 373 0.96 -22.26 -2.37
C GLY A 373 2.11 -21.32 -2.04
N ASP A 374 2.99 -21.09 -3.01
CA ASP A 374 4.09 -20.16 -2.88
C ASP A 374 3.57 -18.72 -2.71
N ARG A 375 4.11 -18.01 -1.72
CA ARG A 375 3.86 -16.59 -1.54
C ARG A 375 4.59 -15.81 -2.63
N ILE A 376 3.83 -15.00 -3.37
CA ILE A 376 4.36 -14.15 -4.43
C ILE A 376 4.51 -12.73 -3.89
N PHE A 377 5.75 -12.24 -3.84
CA PHE A 377 6.04 -10.84 -3.52
C PHE A 377 6.03 -10.02 -4.80
N ARG A 378 5.30 -8.90 -4.83
CA ARG A 378 5.15 -8.08 -6.04
C ARG A 378 6.07 -6.88 -5.97
N GLU A 379 6.84 -6.66 -7.03
CA GLU A 379 7.76 -5.55 -7.14
C GLU A 379 7.49 -4.78 -8.43
N LEU A 380 7.36 -3.45 -8.31
CA LEU A 380 7.31 -2.55 -9.45
C LEU A 380 8.72 -2.01 -9.67
N VAL A 381 9.31 -2.29 -10.84
CA VAL A 381 10.67 -1.87 -11.17
C VAL A 381 10.64 -1.02 -12.44
N LYS A 382 11.24 0.17 -12.40
CA LYS A 382 11.36 1.00 -13.59
C LYS A 382 12.54 0.50 -14.43
N ILE A 383 12.39 0.46 -15.74
CA ILE A 383 13.48 0.12 -16.65
C ILE A 383 14.59 1.16 -16.50
N GLY A 384 15.79 0.69 -16.23
CA GLY A 384 16.93 1.50 -15.80
C GLY A 384 17.33 1.23 -14.35
N ASP A 385 16.38 0.86 -13.50
CA ASP A 385 16.59 0.60 -12.08
C ASP A 385 16.83 -0.89 -11.79
N PRO A 386 17.63 -1.23 -10.75
CA PRO A 386 17.76 -2.60 -10.29
C PRO A 386 16.57 -3.03 -9.42
N LEU A 387 16.38 -4.35 -9.31
CA LEU A 387 15.45 -4.96 -8.35
C LEU A 387 15.96 -4.79 -6.90
N ARG A 388 15.14 -4.19 -6.03
CA ARG A 388 15.52 -3.83 -4.64
C ARG A 388 14.83 -4.64 -3.53
N PHE A 389 13.83 -5.46 -3.86
CA PHE A 389 13.06 -6.26 -2.90
C PHE A 389 12.40 -5.44 -1.78
N ILE A 390 11.84 -4.27 -2.09
CA ILE A 390 11.27 -3.34 -1.10
C ILE A 390 9.95 -3.83 -0.48
N HIS A 391 9.24 -4.75 -1.16
CA HIS A 391 8.00 -5.37 -0.68
C HIS A 391 8.23 -6.78 -0.12
N VAL A 392 9.48 -7.24 -0.08
CA VAL A 392 9.86 -8.49 0.60
C VAL A 392 10.19 -8.18 2.06
N PRO A 393 9.55 -8.85 3.04
CA PRO A 393 9.89 -8.68 4.45
C PRO A 393 11.38 -8.93 4.72
N LYS A 394 11.98 -8.10 5.58
CA LYS A 394 13.42 -8.14 5.91
C LYS A 394 13.90 -9.53 6.28
N GLU A 395 13.14 -10.26 7.08
CA GLU A 395 13.48 -11.59 7.59
C GLU A 395 13.60 -12.63 6.47
N ILE A 396 12.80 -12.47 5.42
CA ILE A 396 12.82 -13.34 4.23
C ILE A 396 13.93 -12.89 3.29
N ARG A 397 14.07 -11.59 3.06
CA ARG A 397 15.09 -11.03 2.17
C ARG A 397 16.50 -11.38 2.64
N MET A 398 16.77 -11.34 3.94
CA MET A 398 18.08 -11.70 4.52
C MET A 398 18.42 -13.19 4.41
N GLN A 399 17.44 -14.05 4.13
CA GLN A 399 17.66 -15.49 3.92
C GLN A 399 17.86 -15.83 2.45
N ARG A 400 17.85 -14.86 1.54
CA ARG A 400 18.09 -15.09 0.11
C ARG A 400 19.59 -15.25 -0.14
N GLU A 401 19.98 -16.15 -1.02
CA GLU A 401 21.37 -16.16 -1.53
C GLU A 401 21.62 -14.90 -2.38
N HIS A 402 22.48 -14.01 -1.89
CA HIS A 402 22.68 -12.68 -2.48
C HIS A 402 23.59 -12.67 -3.72
N ASP A 403 24.46 -13.67 -3.85
CA ASP A 403 25.49 -13.79 -4.88
C ASP A 403 25.07 -14.60 -6.11
N GLN A 404 23.83 -15.11 -6.12
CA GLN A 404 23.30 -15.90 -7.22
C GLN A 404 22.22 -15.13 -8.02
N PRO A 405 22.19 -15.27 -9.35
CA PRO A 405 21.04 -14.86 -10.15
C PRO A 405 19.80 -15.70 -9.79
N PRO A 406 18.60 -15.31 -10.26
CA PRO A 406 17.41 -16.14 -10.09
C PRO A 406 17.62 -17.57 -10.57
N ALA A 407 17.15 -18.54 -9.78
CA ALA A 407 17.18 -19.96 -10.11
C ALA A 407 16.33 -20.28 -11.35
N ASN A 408 15.19 -19.58 -11.49
CA ASN A 408 14.27 -19.77 -12.58
C ASN A 408 13.53 -18.47 -12.90
N THR A 409 12.99 -18.38 -14.12
CA THR A 409 12.21 -17.24 -14.59
C THR A 409 11.01 -17.74 -15.38
N THR A 410 9.83 -17.25 -15.02
CA THR A 410 8.59 -17.50 -15.76
C THR A 410 8.10 -16.19 -16.38
N LEU A 411 7.96 -16.16 -17.71
CA LEU A 411 7.37 -15.02 -18.41
C LEU A 411 5.84 -15.09 -18.26
N VAL A 412 5.20 -13.98 -17.87
CA VAL A 412 3.75 -13.93 -17.63
C VAL A 412 3.07 -13.10 -18.71
N ASP A 413 3.43 -11.82 -18.82
CA ASP A 413 2.90 -10.89 -19.82
C ASP A 413 4.05 -10.03 -20.35
N THR A 414 4.56 -10.34 -21.54
CA THR A 414 5.76 -9.70 -22.08
C THR A 414 5.59 -9.30 -23.55
N PRO A 415 6.30 -8.28 -24.03
CA PRO A 415 6.33 -7.90 -25.45
C PRO A 415 6.73 -9.07 -26.36
N PRO A 416 6.41 -9.01 -27.67
CA PRO A 416 6.87 -9.97 -28.66
C PRO A 416 8.39 -10.18 -28.64
N ASP A 417 8.84 -11.38 -29.04
CA ASP A 417 10.26 -11.76 -29.12
C ASP A 417 11.03 -11.71 -27.78
N THR A 418 10.31 -11.67 -26.66
CA THR A 418 10.89 -11.76 -25.32
C THR A 418 11.28 -13.20 -25.01
N THR A 419 12.46 -13.37 -24.42
CA THR A 419 13.03 -14.62 -23.95
C THR A 419 13.58 -14.40 -22.53
N ILE A 420 13.82 -15.48 -21.78
CA ILE A 420 14.39 -15.35 -20.43
C ILE A 420 15.71 -14.56 -20.44
N SER A 421 16.58 -14.82 -21.43
CA SER A 421 17.90 -14.18 -21.54
C SER A 421 17.88 -12.69 -21.91
N ASN A 422 16.73 -12.13 -22.31
CA ASN A 422 16.63 -10.72 -22.71
C ASN A 422 15.54 -9.95 -21.95
N MET A 423 14.89 -10.57 -20.96
CA MET A 423 13.90 -9.92 -20.10
C MET A 423 14.55 -9.10 -18.99
N TYR A 424 15.72 -9.53 -18.54
CA TYR A 424 16.55 -8.82 -17.59
C TYR A 424 18.05 -9.06 -17.87
N LEU A 425 18.88 -8.22 -17.26
CA LEU A 425 20.33 -8.33 -17.21
C LEU A 425 20.76 -8.59 -15.76
N TRP A 426 21.60 -9.60 -15.54
CA TRP A 426 22.26 -9.84 -14.25
C TRP A 426 23.67 -9.25 -14.30
N SER A 427 23.97 -8.32 -13.38
CA SER A 427 25.30 -7.74 -13.23
C SER A 427 26.12 -8.59 -12.26
N GLU A 428 27.14 -9.28 -12.76
CA GLU A 428 28.05 -10.09 -11.92
C GLU A 428 28.90 -9.23 -10.99
N LYS A 429 29.21 -8.00 -11.41
CA LYS A 429 29.98 -7.04 -10.61
C LYS A 429 29.18 -6.52 -9.41
N GLU A 430 27.90 -6.29 -9.60
CA GLU A 430 27.02 -5.68 -8.59
C GLU A 430 26.16 -6.69 -7.84
N LEU A 431 26.01 -7.90 -8.36
CA LEU A 431 25.09 -8.92 -7.89
C LEU A 431 23.63 -8.42 -7.89
N ARG A 432 23.28 -7.70 -8.97
CA ARG A 432 21.96 -7.04 -9.15
C ARG A 432 21.32 -7.44 -10.47
N LEU A 433 19.98 -7.43 -10.46
CA LEU A 433 19.15 -7.70 -11.63
C LEU A 433 18.47 -6.42 -12.12
N TYR A 434 18.61 -6.15 -13.42
CA TYR A 434 18.03 -5.00 -14.10
C TYR A 434 17.02 -5.47 -15.14
N PRO A 435 15.72 -5.15 -15.00
CA PRO A 435 14.74 -5.41 -16.06
C PRO A 435 15.06 -4.59 -17.31
N THR A 436 15.02 -5.24 -18.48
CA THR A 436 15.41 -4.63 -19.76
C THR A 436 14.24 -4.40 -20.70
N ARG A 437 13.05 -4.90 -20.35
CA ARG A 437 11.82 -4.83 -21.13
C ARG A 437 10.62 -4.54 -20.22
N PRO A 438 9.59 -3.84 -20.71
CA PRO A 438 8.35 -3.69 -19.97
C PRO A 438 7.60 -5.03 -19.91
N GLY A 439 6.77 -5.26 -18.89
CA GLY A 439 5.96 -6.47 -18.76
C GLY A 439 6.02 -7.10 -17.36
N VAL A 440 5.39 -8.26 -17.22
CA VAL A 440 5.29 -9.03 -15.97
C VAL A 440 6.00 -10.38 -16.11
N PHE A 441 6.85 -10.69 -15.14
CA PHE A 441 7.57 -11.97 -15.07
C PHE A 441 7.83 -12.36 -13.62
N ILE A 442 7.91 -13.65 -13.35
CA ILE A 442 8.17 -14.20 -12.01
C ILE A 442 9.60 -14.71 -11.95
N LEU A 443 10.32 -14.33 -10.90
CA LEU A 443 11.65 -14.81 -10.58
C LEU A 443 11.59 -15.70 -9.34
N GLU A 444 12.32 -16.82 -9.38
CA GLU A 444 12.48 -17.73 -8.25
C GLU A 444 13.92 -17.60 -7.72
N TRP A 445 14.08 -17.29 -6.44
CA TRP A 445 15.38 -17.03 -5.82
C TRP A 445 15.78 -18.16 -4.87
N PHE A 446 17.08 -18.47 -4.85
CA PHE A 446 17.65 -19.40 -3.87
C PHE A 446 17.58 -18.82 -2.45
N MET A 447 17.35 -19.70 -1.49
CA MET A 447 17.22 -19.39 -0.07
C MET A 447 18.27 -20.18 0.70
N GLU A 448 18.97 -19.53 1.62
CA GLU A 448 20.07 -20.10 2.38
C GLU A 448 19.60 -21.33 3.18
N GLY A 449 20.26 -22.47 2.96
CA GLY A 449 20.04 -23.68 3.75
C GLY A 449 18.72 -24.42 3.50
N THR A 450 17.98 -24.10 2.42
CA THR A 450 16.72 -24.76 2.07
C THR A 450 16.55 -24.96 0.55
N GLU A 451 15.72 -25.92 0.17
CA GLU A 451 15.30 -26.15 -1.22
C GLU A 451 14.09 -25.29 -1.62
N GLU A 452 13.46 -24.60 -0.66
CA GLU A 452 12.40 -23.64 -0.94
C GLU A 452 12.93 -22.45 -1.77
N ARG A 453 12.02 -21.79 -2.49
CA ARG A 453 12.35 -20.67 -3.37
C ARG A 453 11.47 -19.48 -3.03
N MET A 454 12.09 -18.31 -2.87
CA MET A 454 11.33 -17.06 -2.79
C MET A 454 10.86 -16.67 -4.18
N LYS A 455 9.56 -16.38 -4.35
CA LYS A 455 9.00 -15.96 -5.63
C LYS A 455 8.69 -14.47 -5.65
N THR A 456 9.25 -13.77 -6.62
CA THR A 456 8.98 -12.34 -6.84
C THR A 456 8.36 -12.14 -8.22
N GLU A 457 7.15 -11.58 -8.27
CA GLU A 457 6.51 -11.10 -9.50
C GLU A 457 6.98 -9.67 -9.77
N ILE A 458 7.72 -9.49 -10.84
CA ILE A 458 8.27 -8.21 -11.26
C ILE A 458 7.34 -7.62 -12.32
N THR A 459 6.82 -6.43 -12.05
CA THR A 459 6.17 -5.57 -13.04
C THR A 459 7.18 -4.52 -13.47
N SER A 460 7.72 -4.68 -14.68
CA SER A 460 8.69 -3.77 -15.27
C SER A 460 7.97 -2.72 -16.14
N ILE A 461 8.26 -1.44 -15.91
CA ILE A 461 7.64 -0.32 -16.65
C ILE A 461 8.69 0.71 -17.08
N TRP A 462 8.41 1.47 -18.13
CA TRP A 462 9.25 2.63 -18.46
C TRP A 462 9.15 3.70 -17.36
N PRO A 463 10.25 4.41 -17.03
CA PRO A 463 10.19 5.53 -16.12
C PRO A 463 9.36 6.67 -16.71
N GLU A 464 8.65 7.42 -15.87
CA GLU A 464 7.85 8.58 -16.29
C GLU A 464 8.70 9.67 -16.96
N GLN A 465 9.95 9.81 -16.51
CA GLN A 465 10.97 10.64 -17.12
C GLN A 465 12.09 9.74 -17.63
N THR A 466 12.27 9.70 -18.94
CA THR A 466 13.37 8.97 -19.57
C THR A 466 14.68 9.73 -19.44
N SER A 467 15.80 9.01 -19.58
CA SER A 467 17.13 9.62 -19.50
C SER A 467 17.35 10.64 -20.62
N TYR A 468 16.89 10.32 -21.83
CA TYR A 468 17.06 11.13 -23.02
C TYR A 468 15.76 11.31 -23.80
N MET A 469 15.61 12.48 -24.41
CA MET A 469 14.56 12.76 -25.39
C MET A 469 15.17 12.80 -26.79
N HIS A 470 14.50 12.18 -27.75
CA HIS A 470 14.91 12.15 -29.15
C HIS A 470 13.76 12.55 -30.07
N VAL A 471 14.02 13.39 -31.06
CA VAL A 471 13.06 13.73 -32.12
C VAL A 471 13.31 12.85 -33.33
N ALA A 472 12.34 12.02 -33.71
CA ALA A 472 12.45 11.14 -34.86
C ALA A 472 12.70 11.90 -36.17
N ASN A 473 13.43 11.28 -37.11
CA ASN A 473 13.86 11.84 -38.40
C ASN A 473 14.82 13.06 -38.28
N THR A 474 15.56 13.13 -37.18
CA THR A 474 16.71 14.02 -37.04
C THR A 474 18.02 13.29 -37.36
N PRO A 475 19.15 13.99 -37.53
CA PRO A 475 20.44 13.35 -37.76
C PRO A 475 20.79 12.34 -36.65
N PRO A 476 21.46 11.22 -36.98
CA PRO A 476 21.85 10.22 -36.00
C PRO A 476 22.71 10.81 -34.87
N VAL A 477 22.45 10.37 -33.64
CA VAL A 477 23.14 10.82 -32.43
C VAL A 477 24.31 9.87 -32.17
N LEU A 478 25.52 10.39 -31.97
CA LEU A 478 26.68 9.56 -31.61
C LEU A 478 26.59 9.19 -30.12
N MET A 479 26.44 7.90 -29.80
CA MET A 479 26.19 7.39 -28.44
C MET A 479 27.41 7.44 -27.53
N ASP A 480 28.60 7.60 -28.10
CA ASP A 480 29.85 7.66 -27.37
C ASP A 480 30.82 8.58 -28.12
N ILE A 481 31.19 9.70 -27.49
CA ILE A 481 32.00 10.75 -28.11
C ILE A 481 33.44 10.73 -27.55
N SER A 482 33.67 10.06 -26.42
CA SER A 482 34.94 10.10 -25.69
C SER A 482 35.35 8.73 -25.18
N ASP A 483 36.51 8.25 -25.65
CA ASP A 483 37.16 7.03 -25.16
C ASP A 483 37.92 7.22 -23.84
N THR A 484 37.82 8.40 -23.22
CA THR A 484 38.50 8.76 -21.97
C THR A 484 37.54 9.06 -20.83
N ASP A 485 36.23 8.96 -21.08
CA ASP A 485 35.25 9.21 -20.04
C ASP A 485 34.99 7.94 -19.21
N GLU A 486 34.16 8.08 -18.18
CA GLU A 486 33.92 7.03 -17.20
C GLU A 486 32.94 5.96 -17.71
N ARG A 487 32.52 6.01 -18.98
CA ARG A 487 31.43 5.19 -19.53
C ARG A 487 31.87 4.59 -20.87
N THR A 488 31.22 3.52 -21.29
CA THR A 488 31.45 2.97 -22.63
C THR A 488 30.16 2.41 -23.17
N PHE A 489 29.75 2.86 -24.36
CA PHE A 489 28.54 2.32 -25.00
C PHE A 489 28.73 0.86 -25.41
N LYS A 490 27.75 0.02 -25.07
CA LYS A 490 27.76 -1.41 -25.39
C LYS A 490 26.80 -1.75 -26.51
N SER A 491 25.50 -1.46 -26.32
CA SER A 491 24.48 -1.83 -27.29
C SER A 491 23.12 -1.16 -27.03
N LEU A 492 22.27 -1.18 -28.06
CA LEU A 492 20.82 -1.00 -27.91
C LEU A 492 20.21 -2.36 -27.58
N ILE A 493 19.72 -2.55 -26.36
CA ILE A 493 19.24 -3.87 -25.86
C ILE A 493 17.74 -4.09 -26.06
N TYR A 494 16.96 -3.01 -26.17
CA TYR A 494 15.52 -3.09 -26.43
C TYR A 494 15.00 -1.81 -27.11
N THR A 495 14.01 -1.94 -28.00
CA THR A 495 13.35 -0.79 -28.65
C THR A 495 11.91 -1.15 -29.02
N GLU A 496 10.99 -0.21 -28.79
CA GLU A 496 9.61 -0.23 -29.28
C GLU A 496 9.47 0.54 -30.61
N SER A 497 10.42 1.43 -30.90
CA SER A 497 10.36 2.41 -32.00
C SER A 497 11.14 2.01 -33.26
N GLU A 498 11.51 0.74 -33.41
CA GLU A 498 12.45 0.29 -34.45
C GLU A 498 13.74 1.13 -34.49
N ALA A 499 14.19 1.63 -33.33
CA ALA A 499 15.44 2.36 -33.26
C ALA A 499 16.60 1.44 -33.64
N THR A 500 17.64 2.03 -34.21
CA THR A 500 18.85 1.30 -34.55
C THR A 500 20.07 2.04 -34.04
N VAL A 501 21.14 1.29 -33.79
CA VAL A 501 22.47 1.86 -33.56
C VAL A 501 23.41 1.29 -34.61
N SER A 502 24.08 2.16 -35.36
CA SER A 502 25.02 1.77 -36.41
C SER A 502 26.31 1.18 -35.83
N ILE A 503 27.14 0.59 -36.69
CA ILE A 503 28.50 0.12 -36.32
C ILE A 503 29.43 1.25 -35.85
N GLU A 504 29.09 2.50 -36.15
CA GLU A 504 29.81 3.71 -35.69
C GLU A 504 29.17 4.27 -34.40
N ASN A 505 28.36 3.47 -33.70
CA ASN A 505 27.64 3.86 -32.48
C ASN A 505 26.70 5.06 -32.67
N GLN A 506 26.09 5.20 -33.85
CA GLN A 506 25.11 6.26 -34.11
C GLN A 506 23.69 5.74 -33.93
N PHE A 507 22.97 6.30 -32.95
CA PHE A 507 21.56 6.03 -32.70
C PHE A 507 20.66 6.83 -33.64
N GLU A 508 19.69 6.16 -34.22
CA GLU A 508 18.60 6.79 -34.97
C GLU A 508 17.26 6.10 -34.67
N SER A 509 16.18 6.87 -34.77
CA SER A 509 14.83 6.33 -34.66
C SER A 509 13.87 7.11 -35.55
N LEU A 510 13.00 6.39 -36.25
CA LEU A 510 12.04 6.96 -37.21
C LEU A 510 10.60 6.90 -36.70
N LYS A 511 10.33 6.16 -35.63
CA LYS A 511 9.00 5.96 -35.05
C LYS A 511 8.95 6.42 -33.61
N ARG A 512 7.73 6.64 -33.10
CA ARG A 512 7.49 6.89 -31.68
C ARG A 512 7.75 5.63 -30.87
N GLY A 513 8.21 5.81 -29.63
CA GLY A 513 8.37 4.73 -28.66
C GLY A 513 9.64 4.88 -27.85
N HIS A 514 9.89 3.89 -27.02
CA HIS A 514 11.03 3.88 -26.11
C HIS A 514 12.15 2.99 -26.61
N SER A 515 13.38 3.31 -26.20
CA SER A 515 14.56 2.51 -26.45
C SER A 515 15.41 2.44 -25.18
N LEU A 516 16.13 1.33 -25.00
CA LEU A 516 17.00 1.10 -23.86
C LEU A 516 18.43 0.91 -24.34
N LEU A 517 19.28 1.87 -23.98
CA LEU A 517 20.70 1.85 -24.26
C LEU A 517 21.45 1.26 -23.06
N TYR A 518 22.44 0.44 -23.36
CA TYR A 518 23.30 -0.19 -22.37
C TYR A 518 24.73 0.34 -22.52
N TYR A 519 25.26 0.83 -21.41
CA TYR A 519 26.63 1.28 -21.19
C TYR A 519 27.24 0.48 -20.04
N THR A 520 28.56 0.34 -20.01
CA THR A 520 29.27 0.06 -18.75
C THR A 520 29.79 1.37 -18.15
N HIS A 521 30.03 1.38 -16.84
CA HIS A 521 30.55 2.55 -16.14
C HIS A 521 31.48 2.18 -14.97
N VAL A 522 32.45 3.06 -14.69
CA VAL A 522 33.35 2.96 -13.54
C VAL A 522 32.75 3.65 -12.32
N ASP A 523 32.35 2.87 -11.32
CA ASP A 523 31.93 3.39 -10.03
C ASP A 523 33.07 3.64 -9.07
N TYR A 524 32.82 4.50 -8.09
CA TYR A 524 33.80 4.88 -7.09
C TYR A 524 33.24 4.64 -5.69
N GLN A 525 34.01 3.91 -4.90
CA GLN A 525 33.72 3.66 -3.50
C GLN A 525 34.31 4.77 -2.65
N ASP A 526 33.53 5.31 -1.72
CA ASP A 526 33.99 6.29 -0.76
C ASP A 526 34.76 5.57 0.36
N THR A 527 36.06 5.41 0.15
CA THR A 527 36.93 4.69 1.09
C THR A 527 37.29 5.52 2.33
N GLN A 528 37.10 6.84 2.27
CA GLN A 528 37.29 7.77 3.36
C GLN A 528 36.24 8.88 3.23
N PRO A 529 35.53 9.23 4.34
CA PRO A 529 34.57 10.31 4.30
C PRO A 529 35.17 11.59 3.68
N LEU A 530 34.38 12.24 2.85
CA LEU A 530 34.60 13.48 2.10
C LEU A 530 35.44 13.33 0.82
N ASP A 531 35.84 12.12 0.42
CA ASP A 531 36.50 11.93 -0.88
C ASP A 531 35.48 11.95 -2.04
N ILE A 532 34.31 11.36 -1.81
CA ILE A 532 33.11 11.43 -2.66
C ILE A 532 31.97 11.98 -1.80
N TYR A 533 31.14 12.85 -2.36
CA TYR A 533 30.00 13.39 -1.63
C TYR A 533 28.86 13.77 -2.58
N LEU A 534 27.67 13.89 -2.03
CA LEU A 534 26.47 14.25 -2.78
C LEU A 534 26.12 15.72 -2.57
N SER A 535 26.01 16.48 -3.66
CA SER A 535 25.55 17.86 -3.66
C SER A 535 24.03 17.90 -3.89
N MET A 536 23.34 18.63 -3.03
CA MET A 536 21.89 18.84 -3.04
C MET A 536 21.58 20.30 -3.40
N ASP A 537 20.70 20.53 -4.36
CA ASP A 537 20.49 21.86 -4.95
C ASP A 537 19.58 22.81 -4.14
N GLY A 538 18.85 22.28 -3.15
CA GLY A 538 17.92 23.03 -2.31
C GLY A 538 16.58 23.38 -2.94
N VAL A 539 16.22 22.77 -4.07
CA VAL A 539 14.96 22.96 -4.78
C VAL A 539 14.03 21.78 -4.55
N ASP A 540 14.45 20.56 -4.91
CA ASP A 540 13.62 19.35 -4.79
C ASP A 540 14.42 18.04 -4.60
N ASP A 541 15.75 18.12 -4.46
CA ASP A 541 16.63 16.98 -4.20
C ASP A 541 16.45 16.39 -2.79
N TYR A 542 16.29 15.07 -2.68
CA TYR A 542 16.29 14.35 -1.39
C TYR A 542 16.62 12.87 -1.53
N ILE A 543 16.98 12.24 -0.41
CA ILE A 543 17.18 10.79 -0.30
C ILE A 543 16.10 10.20 0.62
N ASP A 544 15.46 9.12 0.21
CA ASP A 544 14.57 8.30 1.03
C ASP A 544 15.30 7.01 1.44
N LEU A 545 15.58 6.87 2.75
CA LEU A 545 16.24 5.69 3.32
C LEU A 545 15.24 4.54 3.61
N GLY A 546 13.95 4.75 3.35
CA GLY A 546 12.88 3.79 3.59
C GLY A 546 12.36 3.80 5.03
N THR A 547 11.44 2.87 5.30
CA THR A 547 10.67 2.78 6.56
C THR A 547 11.24 1.79 7.57
N GLU A 548 12.25 1.00 7.18
CA GLU A 548 12.81 -0.09 7.99
C GLU A 548 13.79 0.38 9.08
N ILE A 549 14.20 1.66 9.06
CA ILE A 549 14.99 2.27 10.14
C ILE A 549 14.07 2.54 11.34
N ASN A 550 14.12 1.64 12.32
CA ASN A 550 13.29 1.71 13.52
C ASN A 550 14.00 2.47 14.65
N LEU A 551 13.50 3.67 14.96
CA LEU A 551 13.94 4.48 16.10
C LEU A 551 12.91 4.47 17.26
N THR A 552 11.77 3.80 17.09
CA THR A 552 10.64 3.82 18.02
C THR A 552 11.01 3.17 19.35
N ASN A 553 10.96 3.95 20.44
CA ASN A 553 11.22 3.53 21.82
C ASN A 553 12.57 2.81 22.00
N THR A 554 13.59 3.22 21.24
CA THR A 554 14.95 2.66 21.29
C THR A 554 15.99 3.77 21.50
N PRO A 555 17.14 3.46 22.12
CA PRO A 555 18.30 4.36 22.06
C PRO A 555 18.84 4.42 20.65
N PHE A 556 19.24 5.61 20.20
CA PHE A 556 19.86 5.75 18.88
C PHE A 556 20.89 6.88 18.81
N THR A 557 21.79 6.78 17.82
CA THR A 557 22.67 7.87 17.38
C THR A 557 22.64 7.97 15.86
N ILE A 558 22.44 9.18 15.33
CA ILE A 558 22.52 9.48 13.90
C ILE A 558 23.76 10.33 13.67
N GLU A 559 24.65 9.88 12.78
CA GLU A 559 25.88 10.59 12.40
C GLU A 559 25.89 10.89 10.90
N PHE A 560 26.42 12.03 10.49
CA PHE A 560 26.64 12.38 9.09
C PHE A 560 27.62 13.54 8.96
N TRP A 561 28.25 13.65 7.79
CA TRP A 561 28.97 14.85 7.37
C TRP A 561 28.05 15.74 6.55
N ALA A 562 28.08 17.05 6.83
CA ALA A 562 27.40 18.02 5.97
C ALA A 562 28.17 19.34 5.88
N ARG A 563 28.01 20.02 4.74
CA ARG A 563 28.47 21.39 4.50
C ARG A 563 27.34 22.17 3.85
N ARG A 564 27.00 23.33 4.39
CA ARG A 564 25.88 24.14 3.89
C ARG A 564 26.34 25.09 2.79
N ALA A 565 25.54 25.21 1.72
CA ALA A 565 25.71 26.23 0.69
C ALA A 565 24.83 27.47 0.96
N SER A 566 23.70 27.29 1.65
CA SER A 566 22.84 28.38 2.14
C SER A 566 22.90 28.51 3.66
N ILE A 567 23.20 29.73 4.13
CA ILE A 567 23.13 30.14 5.53
C ILE A 567 21.95 31.08 5.74
N ASP A 568 21.60 31.37 7.01
CA ASP A 568 20.48 32.23 7.41
C ASP A 568 19.10 31.75 6.93
N LYS A 569 18.98 30.46 6.58
CA LYS A 569 17.76 29.80 6.13
C LYS A 569 17.46 28.60 7.01
N ALA A 570 16.19 28.39 7.33
CA ALA A 570 15.76 27.17 8.00
C ALA A 570 15.82 25.99 7.01
N GLN A 571 16.52 24.92 7.36
CA GLN A 571 16.71 23.75 6.50
C GLN A 571 16.82 22.49 7.35
N ASP A 572 15.98 21.51 7.06
CA ASP A 572 16.05 20.19 7.67
C ASP A 572 16.97 19.28 6.83
N LEU A 573 17.80 18.49 7.52
CA LEU A 573 18.75 17.56 6.92
C LEU A 573 18.29 16.11 7.07
N ILE A 574 17.82 15.69 8.24
CA ILE A 574 17.28 14.34 8.45
C ILE A 574 15.94 14.47 9.16
N THR A 575 14.91 13.85 8.58
CA THR A 575 13.56 13.85 9.12
C THR A 575 12.96 12.46 9.14
N GLN A 576 12.02 12.21 10.05
CA GLN A 576 11.15 11.04 10.05
C GLN A 576 9.80 11.43 10.63
N ASP A 577 8.77 11.41 9.78
CA ASP A 577 7.39 11.80 10.13
C ASP A 577 7.29 13.22 10.73
N SER A 578 8.00 14.18 10.11
CA SER A 578 8.13 15.55 10.61
C SER A 578 6.80 16.28 10.80
N GLU A 579 5.76 15.95 10.04
CA GLU A 579 4.42 16.55 10.11
C GLU A 579 3.68 16.21 11.42
N ASN A 580 3.92 15.02 11.98
CA ASN A 580 3.22 14.52 13.16
C ASN A 580 4.10 14.63 14.42
N ASN A 581 4.81 15.74 14.56
CA ASN A 581 5.79 15.98 15.62
C ASN A 581 6.91 14.92 15.66
N GLY A 582 7.26 14.32 14.52
CA GLY A 582 8.35 13.37 14.40
C GLY A 582 9.74 14.03 14.42
N LEU A 583 10.74 13.28 13.96
CA LEU A 583 12.15 13.66 14.02
C LEU A 583 12.44 14.79 13.03
N ARG A 584 13.13 15.83 13.51
CA ARG A 584 13.76 16.87 12.69
C ARG A 584 15.16 17.16 13.20
N ILE A 585 16.13 17.02 12.30
CA ILE A 585 17.52 17.38 12.50
C ILE A 585 17.85 18.41 11.44
N GLY A 586 18.22 19.61 11.83
CA GLY A 586 18.37 20.71 10.87
C GLY A 586 18.90 21.99 11.48
N PHE A 587 18.81 23.06 10.71
CA PHE A 587 19.22 24.39 11.13
C PHE A 587 18.03 25.33 11.16
N LYS A 588 17.97 26.18 12.18
CA LYS A 588 17.08 27.33 12.22
C LYS A 588 17.61 28.44 11.31
N ASN A 589 16.76 29.41 10.98
CA ASN A 589 17.15 30.62 10.24
C ASN A 589 18.22 31.47 10.96
N THR A 590 18.50 31.18 12.24
CA THR A 590 19.59 31.77 13.03
C THR A 590 20.91 30.98 12.93
N ASN A 591 21.00 29.98 12.06
CA ASN A 591 22.14 29.04 11.92
C ASN A 591 22.42 28.17 13.15
N VAL A 592 21.46 28.08 14.08
CA VAL A 592 21.53 27.15 15.21
C VAL A 592 21.12 25.77 14.74
N LEU A 593 21.98 24.77 14.98
CA LEU A 593 21.64 23.36 14.79
C LEU A 593 20.63 22.95 15.86
N THR A 594 19.56 22.28 15.44
CA THR A 594 18.44 21.83 16.29
C THR A 594 18.19 20.34 16.12
N PHE A 595 17.83 19.70 17.24
CA PHE A 595 17.40 18.30 17.32
C PHE A 595 16.02 18.25 17.98
N SER A 596 14.97 17.97 17.20
CA SER A 596 13.61 18.02 17.72
C SER A 596 12.74 16.82 17.35
N PHE A 597 11.85 16.48 18.28
CA PHE A 597 10.71 15.59 18.12
C PHE A 597 9.80 15.68 19.35
N SER A 598 8.53 15.27 19.22
CA SER A 598 7.52 15.31 20.28
C SER A 598 7.38 16.69 20.95
N GLU A 599 7.43 17.76 20.14
CA GLU A 599 7.36 19.18 20.57
C GLU A 599 8.50 19.63 21.50
N ILE A 600 9.56 18.83 21.63
CA ILE A 600 10.75 19.16 22.40
C ILE A 600 11.91 19.38 21.44
N GLU A 601 12.65 20.46 21.65
CA GLU A 601 13.79 20.86 20.83
C GLU A 601 15.03 21.02 21.71
N LEU A 602 16.16 20.44 21.27
CA LEU A 602 17.48 20.74 21.81
C LEU A 602 18.24 21.57 20.77
N ASP A 603 18.67 22.77 21.17
CA ASP A 603 19.43 23.69 20.33
C ASP A 603 20.89 23.76 20.76
N THR A 604 21.78 23.98 19.78
CA THR A 604 23.16 24.37 20.06
C THR A 604 23.24 25.79 20.65
N PRO A 605 24.17 26.07 21.58
CA PRO A 605 24.28 27.38 22.23
C PRO A 605 24.90 28.47 21.34
N ILE A 606 25.50 28.07 20.21
CA ILE A 606 26.15 28.95 19.24
C ILE A 606 25.67 28.65 17.81
N PRO A 607 25.61 29.66 16.94
CA PRO A 607 25.29 29.45 15.52
C PRO A 607 26.50 28.92 14.74
N TYR A 608 26.26 28.06 13.75
CA TYR A 608 27.24 27.54 12.80
C TYR A 608 27.10 28.24 11.44
N ALA A 609 27.44 29.52 11.37
CA ALA A 609 27.19 30.39 10.20
C ALA A 609 28.33 30.35 9.15
N ASP A 610 28.89 29.17 8.88
CA ASP A 610 29.93 28.98 7.87
C ASP A 610 29.56 27.88 6.87
N ASN A 611 30.34 27.80 5.79
CA ASN A 611 30.18 26.84 4.70
C ASN A 611 31.30 25.80 4.73
N SER A 612 31.72 25.35 5.91
CA SER A 612 32.74 24.29 6.08
C SER A 612 32.09 22.94 6.32
N TRP A 613 32.85 21.87 6.09
CA TRP A 613 32.43 20.53 6.49
C TRP A 613 32.46 20.39 8.01
N HIS A 614 31.36 19.86 8.55
CA HIS A 614 31.25 19.47 9.94
C HIS A 614 30.69 18.06 10.05
N HIS A 615 31.15 17.32 11.05
CA HIS A 615 30.56 16.05 11.43
C HIS A 615 29.52 16.29 12.51
N TYR A 616 28.26 15.95 12.22
CA TYR A 616 27.16 16.07 13.16
C TYR A 616 26.80 14.69 13.70
N ALA A 617 26.64 14.59 15.03
CA ALA A 617 26.12 13.38 15.65
C ALA A 617 25.07 13.73 16.70
N LEU A 618 23.89 13.11 16.59
CA LEU A 618 22.73 13.39 17.42
C LEU A 618 22.26 12.09 18.07
N ALA A 619 22.19 12.07 19.41
CA ALA A 619 21.87 10.85 20.15
C ALA A 619 20.69 11.05 21.10
N PHE A 620 19.86 10.02 21.24
CA PHE A 620 18.73 10.00 22.16
C PHE A 620 18.78 8.78 23.08
N GLU A 621 18.65 9.04 24.37
CA GLU A 621 18.54 8.04 25.42
C GLU A 621 17.09 8.01 25.95
N PRO A 622 16.33 6.93 25.69
CA PRO A 622 14.94 6.83 26.16
C PRO A 622 14.87 6.70 27.69
N GLU A 623 15.89 6.09 28.32
CA GLU A 623 16.03 6.05 29.77
C GLU A 623 16.46 7.43 30.28
N GLY A 624 15.51 8.22 30.77
CA GLY A 624 15.74 9.61 31.22
C GLY A 624 15.45 10.69 30.17
N TYR A 625 15.02 10.29 28.96
CA TYR A 625 14.65 11.18 27.86
C TYR A 625 15.72 12.21 27.50
N THR A 626 16.99 11.78 27.48
CA THR A 626 18.12 12.69 27.26
C THR A 626 18.45 12.80 25.78
N ARG A 627 18.60 14.04 25.29
CA ARG A 627 19.09 14.35 23.93
C ARG A 627 20.53 14.85 24.02
N TYR A 628 21.34 14.50 23.03
CA TYR A 628 22.73 14.95 22.90
C TYR A 628 22.99 15.45 21.49
N ILE A 629 23.74 16.56 21.37
CA ILE A 629 24.27 17.08 20.11
C ILE A 629 25.79 17.13 20.22
N TYR A 630 26.45 16.44 19.29
CA TYR A 630 27.89 16.48 19.09
C TYR A 630 28.21 17.13 17.75
N VAL A 631 29.23 17.99 17.73
CA VAL A 631 29.77 18.57 16.49
C VAL A 631 31.28 18.36 16.47
N ASP A 632 31.77 17.84 15.35
CA ASP A 632 33.16 17.45 15.12
C ASP A 632 33.72 16.48 16.18
N GLY A 633 32.85 15.67 16.78
CA GLY A 633 33.19 14.70 17.82
C GLY A 633 33.20 15.27 19.25
N ASN A 634 32.87 16.55 19.44
CA ASN A 634 32.79 17.18 20.75
C ASN A 634 31.32 17.31 21.20
N LEU A 635 31.02 17.07 22.48
CA LEU A 635 29.68 17.31 23.03
C LEU A 635 29.41 18.82 23.13
N ILE A 636 28.38 19.30 22.43
CA ILE A 636 28.03 20.73 22.35
C ILE A 636 26.82 21.08 23.22
N ALA A 637 25.80 20.22 23.23
CA ALA A 637 24.59 20.41 24.00
C ALA A 637 24.02 19.07 24.46
N PHE A 638 23.39 19.05 25.64
CA PHE A 638 22.57 17.94 26.09
C PHE A 638 21.49 18.45 27.05
N GLU A 639 20.35 17.76 27.08
CA GLU A 639 19.25 18.07 28.01
C GLU A 639 18.41 16.82 28.30
N SER A 640 18.05 16.63 29.56
CA SER A 640 17.15 15.56 30.03
C SER A 640 15.79 16.16 30.39
N TYR A 641 14.71 15.43 30.11
CA TYR A 641 13.35 15.91 30.35
C TYR A 641 12.60 14.96 31.29
N GLU A 642 12.33 15.40 32.52
CA GLU A 642 11.68 14.56 33.56
C GLU A 642 10.30 14.02 33.15
N ASN A 643 9.56 14.74 32.29
CA ASN A 643 8.29 14.31 31.70
C ASN A 643 8.38 14.11 30.18
N GLY A 644 9.57 13.74 29.68
CA GLY A 644 9.80 13.48 28.26
C GLY A 644 8.88 12.37 27.72
N GLN A 645 8.66 12.40 26.40
CA GLN A 645 7.96 11.33 25.69
C GLN A 645 8.99 10.50 24.92
N PRO A 646 8.80 9.17 24.82
CA PRO A 646 9.63 8.35 23.95
C PRO A 646 9.39 8.76 22.50
N TYR A 647 10.43 8.66 21.66
CA TYR A 647 10.23 8.75 20.23
C TYR A 647 9.39 7.56 19.77
N ILE A 648 8.19 7.78 19.21
CA ILE A 648 7.27 6.71 18.80
C ILE A 648 6.85 6.78 17.33
N ASN A 649 7.27 7.83 16.63
CA ASN A 649 6.90 8.01 15.24
C ASN A 649 7.56 6.93 14.35
N GLN A 650 6.91 6.66 13.23
CA GLN A 650 7.29 5.67 12.23
C GLN A 650 7.11 6.29 10.85
N GLY A 651 7.76 5.71 9.84
CA GLY A 651 7.68 6.19 8.46
C GLY A 651 9.05 6.28 7.82
N SER A 652 9.10 6.80 6.60
CA SER A 652 10.35 6.94 5.87
C SER A 652 11.28 7.92 6.58
N VAL A 653 12.55 7.55 6.67
CA VAL A 653 13.61 8.50 7.04
C VAL A 653 14.06 9.21 5.77
N LEU A 654 13.89 10.53 5.75
CA LEU A 654 14.24 11.37 4.61
C LEU A 654 15.49 12.20 4.92
N VAL A 655 16.34 12.35 3.92
CA VAL A 655 17.56 13.14 3.98
C VAL A 655 17.49 14.28 2.96
N GLY A 656 17.75 15.50 3.41
CA GLY A 656 17.71 16.70 2.59
C GLY A 656 16.32 17.28 2.36
N LYS A 657 15.28 16.73 3.02
CA LYS A 657 13.90 17.17 2.86
C LYS A 657 13.12 17.22 4.18
N SER A 658 12.28 18.23 4.28
CA SER A 658 11.08 18.26 5.10
C SER A 658 9.90 18.80 4.28
N ASP A 659 8.73 18.88 4.90
CA ASP A 659 7.49 19.30 4.24
C ASP A 659 7.55 20.76 3.73
N HIS A 660 8.50 21.55 4.24
CA HIS A 660 8.61 22.98 3.97
C HIS A 660 9.99 23.41 3.46
N SER A 661 10.96 22.50 3.36
CA SER A 661 12.33 22.86 3.02
C SER A 661 13.10 21.72 2.35
N TYR A 662 14.03 22.14 1.49
CA TYR A 662 15.05 21.27 0.90
C TYR A 662 16.43 21.77 1.30
N PHE A 663 17.33 20.82 1.56
CA PHE A 663 18.70 21.10 1.94
C PHE A 663 19.51 21.57 0.72
N HIS A 664 20.28 22.64 0.91
CA HIS A 664 21.16 23.21 -0.12
C HIS A 664 22.59 23.15 0.40
N GLY A 665 23.36 22.21 -0.12
CA GLY A 665 24.70 21.91 0.38
C GLY A 665 25.14 20.50 0.03
N ASP A 666 26.21 20.07 0.67
CA ASP A 666 26.82 18.77 0.45
C ASP A 666 26.60 17.87 1.67
N ILE A 667 26.41 16.58 1.43
CA ILE A 667 26.26 15.56 2.46
C ILE A 667 27.14 14.35 2.16
N ASP A 668 27.58 13.68 3.22
CA ASP A 668 28.35 12.44 3.13
C ASP A 668 28.19 11.54 4.37
N ASP A 669 28.47 10.24 4.19
CA ASP A 669 28.74 9.24 5.22
C ASP A 669 27.69 9.18 6.35
N ILE A 670 26.46 8.83 5.97
CA ILE A 670 25.28 8.80 6.86
C ILE A 670 25.22 7.47 7.62
N ARG A 671 25.10 7.54 8.95
CA ARG A 671 25.16 6.38 9.85
C ARG A 671 24.04 6.42 10.87
N PHE A 672 23.43 5.26 11.12
CA PHE A 672 22.45 5.07 12.20
C PHE A 672 22.94 3.98 13.14
N PHE A 673 22.96 4.27 14.43
CA PHE A 673 23.31 3.31 15.47
C PHE A 673 22.14 3.07 16.42
N SER A 674 21.96 1.83 16.88
CA SER A 674 20.96 1.40 17.87
C SER A 674 21.42 1.60 19.33
N THR A 675 22.38 2.51 19.55
CA THR A 675 22.97 2.80 20.87
C THR A 675 23.27 4.30 21.00
N VAL A 676 23.34 4.81 22.23
CA VAL A 676 23.82 6.17 22.53
C VAL A 676 25.35 6.17 22.48
N ARG A 677 25.93 6.81 21.46
CA ARG A 677 27.40 6.86 21.29
C ARG A 677 28.02 7.96 22.13
N THR A 678 29.23 7.69 22.60
CA THR A 678 30.05 8.63 23.37
C THR A 678 30.88 9.52 22.44
N ALA A 679 31.28 10.70 22.92
CA ALA A 679 32.19 11.60 22.19
C ALA A 679 33.48 10.89 21.74
N GLU A 680 34.07 10.03 22.58
CA GLU A 680 35.29 9.27 22.25
C GLU A 680 35.07 8.27 21.12
N ALA A 681 33.94 7.55 21.14
CA ALA A 681 33.58 6.61 20.09
C ALA A 681 33.35 7.33 18.74
N ILE A 682 32.65 8.47 18.76
CA ILE A 682 32.39 9.30 17.58
C ILE A 682 33.72 9.84 17.01
N LEU A 683 34.56 10.43 17.85
CA LEU A 683 35.83 11.03 17.43
C LEU A 683 36.77 9.99 16.78
N THR A 684 36.72 8.75 17.25
CA THR A 684 37.54 7.65 16.73
C THR A 684 37.08 7.19 15.34
N SER A 685 35.77 7.22 15.06
CA SER A 685 35.20 6.63 13.84
C SER A 685 34.77 7.63 12.76
N LYS A 686 34.62 8.93 13.06
CA LYS A 686 34.04 9.91 12.13
C LYS A 686 34.81 10.11 10.82
N ASN A 687 36.11 9.83 10.81
CA ASN A 687 37.00 10.03 9.65
C ASN A 687 37.37 8.71 8.97
N SER A 688 36.59 7.65 9.14
CA SER A 688 36.92 6.32 8.62
C SER A 688 35.65 5.59 8.20
N ALA A 689 35.67 4.99 7.01
CA ALA A 689 34.59 4.13 6.57
C ALA A 689 34.41 2.96 7.55
N LEU A 690 33.16 2.60 7.83
CA LEU A 690 32.82 1.53 8.76
C LEU A 690 32.75 0.18 8.06
N THR A 691 32.98 -0.89 8.82
CA THR A 691 32.79 -2.26 8.33
C THR A 691 31.42 -2.80 8.73
N GLN A 692 30.88 -3.71 7.93
CA GLN A 692 29.52 -4.25 8.00
C GLN A 692 29.11 -4.88 9.36
N ASN A 693 30.07 -5.24 10.23
CA ASN A 693 29.84 -6.08 11.42
C ASN A 693 30.00 -5.36 12.78
N THR A 694 29.73 -4.06 12.88
CA THR A 694 29.65 -3.42 14.20
C THR A 694 28.26 -3.70 14.82
N GLU A 695 28.21 -4.37 15.97
CA GLU A 695 26.97 -4.90 16.59
C GLU A 695 25.87 -3.84 16.86
N SER A 696 26.19 -2.55 16.81
CA SER A 696 25.24 -1.45 17.01
C SER A 696 24.92 -0.62 15.76
N LEU A 697 25.49 -0.91 14.59
CA LEU A 697 25.21 -0.15 13.35
C LEU A 697 23.94 -0.69 12.68
N ALA A 698 22.90 0.13 12.70
CA ALA A 698 21.57 -0.20 12.19
C ALA A 698 21.40 0.12 10.69
N ALA A 699 22.10 1.15 10.19
CA ALA A 699 22.14 1.51 8.78
C ALA A 699 23.44 2.26 8.45
N TYR A 700 24.01 2.03 7.26
CA TYR A 700 25.19 2.76 6.81
C TYR A 700 25.17 3.07 5.31
N TYR A 701 25.22 4.35 4.99
CA TYR A 701 25.27 4.89 3.64
C TYR A 701 26.55 5.72 3.46
N PRO A 702 27.64 5.13 2.94
CA PRO A 702 28.90 5.84 2.70
C PRO A 702 28.83 6.86 1.54
N LEU A 703 27.70 6.90 0.81
CA LEU A 703 27.54 7.68 -0.41
C LEU A 703 28.62 7.36 -1.47
N ASP A 704 28.89 6.07 -1.67
CA ASP A 704 29.62 5.60 -2.85
C ASP A 704 28.94 6.12 -4.12
N ARG A 705 29.72 6.67 -5.06
CA ARG A 705 29.14 7.08 -6.34
C ARG A 705 28.81 5.85 -7.17
N HIS A 706 27.53 5.70 -7.41
CA HIS A 706 26.96 4.68 -8.28
C HIS A 706 26.04 5.34 -9.32
N LEU A 707 26.57 5.64 -10.51
CA LEU A 707 25.79 6.31 -11.58
C LEU A 707 24.60 5.51 -12.16
N PRO A 708 24.60 4.16 -12.18
CA PRO A 708 23.52 3.37 -12.77
C PRO A 708 22.13 3.62 -12.24
N SER A 709 22.05 4.16 -11.03
CA SER A 709 20.86 4.02 -10.24
C SER A 709 20.60 5.29 -9.47
N ALA A 710 19.34 5.71 -9.40
CA ALA A 710 18.89 6.69 -8.43
C ALA A 710 18.89 6.09 -7.01
N TYR A 711 19.84 5.22 -6.67
CA TYR A 711 19.94 4.54 -5.39
C TYR A 711 21.36 4.59 -4.82
N ILE A 712 21.43 4.61 -3.49
CA ILE A 712 22.65 4.63 -2.71
C ILE A 712 22.75 3.29 -1.97
N ALA A 713 23.89 2.63 -2.14
CA ALA A 713 24.16 1.34 -1.50
C ALA A 713 24.07 1.44 0.02
N GLU A 714 23.44 0.45 0.63
CA GLU A 714 23.40 0.27 2.08
C GLU A 714 24.41 -0.81 2.48
N LYS A 715 25.40 -0.45 3.30
CA LYS A 715 26.56 -1.31 3.56
C LYS A 715 26.35 -2.34 4.67
N THR A 716 25.31 -2.23 5.50
CA THR A 716 25.03 -3.29 6.49
C THR A 716 24.44 -4.54 5.83
N GLY A 717 23.81 -4.39 4.66
CA GLY A 717 23.11 -5.47 3.95
C GLY A 717 21.78 -5.85 4.61
N GLN A 718 21.32 -5.05 5.59
CA GLN A 718 20.12 -5.34 6.37
C GLN A 718 18.88 -4.60 5.87
N LEU A 719 19.08 -3.55 5.07
CA LEU A 719 18.04 -2.65 4.60
C LEU A 719 18.08 -2.58 3.07
N PRO A 720 16.99 -2.12 2.41
CA PRO A 720 17.06 -1.79 1.00
C PRO A 720 18.01 -0.61 0.81
N GLU A 721 18.57 -0.51 -0.39
CA GLU A 721 19.32 0.66 -0.84
C GLU A 721 18.45 1.92 -0.72
N ALA A 722 19.04 3.07 -0.41
CA ALA A 722 18.27 4.31 -0.30
C ALA A 722 17.95 4.88 -1.69
N ALA A 723 16.79 5.51 -1.88
CA ALA A 723 16.39 6.12 -3.15
C ALA A 723 16.66 7.63 -3.19
N MET A 724 17.36 8.09 -4.21
CA MET A 724 17.51 9.49 -4.56
C MET A 724 16.34 9.95 -5.42
N HIS A 725 15.77 11.10 -5.10
CA HIS A 725 14.65 11.69 -5.82
C HIS A 725 15.03 13.06 -6.34
N ASN A 726 14.73 13.30 -7.62
CA ASN A 726 15.03 14.52 -8.40
C ASN A 726 16.51 14.89 -8.56
N VAL A 727 17.41 14.12 -7.94
CA VAL A 727 18.86 14.29 -8.04
C VAL A 727 19.35 14.04 -9.47
N TYR A 728 19.95 15.05 -10.09
CA TYR A 728 20.63 14.89 -11.38
C TYR A 728 22.01 14.24 -11.18
N LEU A 729 22.04 12.89 -11.22
CA LEU A 729 23.18 12.03 -10.85
C LEU A 729 24.54 12.47 -11.44
N GLU A 730 24.54 13.01 -12.64
CA GLU A 730 25.77 13.35 -13.37
C GLU A 730 26.49 14.58 -12.82
N THR A 731 25.73 15.48 -12.18
CA THR A 731 26.28 16.69 -11.57
C THR A 731 26.16 16.70 -10.05
N ALA A 732 25.30 15.85 -9.47
CA ALA A 732 25.13 15.78 -8.03
C ALA A 732 26.33 15.13 -7.33
N TRP A 733 26.92 14.09 -7.94
CA TRP A 733 28.10 13.44 -7.39
C TRP A 733 29.35 14.30 -7.57
N GLN A 734 29.94 14.68 -6.45
CA GLN A 734 31.12 15.52 -6.39
C GLN A 734 32.31 14.75 -5.81
N PHE A 735 33.50 15.25 -6.14
CA PHE A 735 34.76 14.65 -5.74
C PHE A 735 35.66 15.71 -5.13
N LYS A 736 36.48 15.29 -4.19
CA LYS A 736 37.60 16.09 -3.70
C LYS A 736 38.53 16.50 -4.84
N GLU A 737 39.12 17.70 -4.74
CA GLU A 737 39.87 18.36 -5.84
C GLU A 737 40.94 17.52 -6.56
N ASN A 738 41.55 16.54 -5.88
CA ASN A 738 42.63 15.70 -6.44
C ASN A 738 42.23 14.25 -6.68
N PHE A 739 40.92 13.96 -6.74
CA PHE A 739 40.44 12.62 -7.02
C PHE A 739 40.74 12.23 -8.47
N VAL A 740 41.34 11.05 -8.67
CA VAL A 740 41.73 10.57 -10.01
C VAL A 740 40.64 9.65 -10.56
N LYS A 741 39.93 10.16 -11.57
CA LYS A 741 38.93 9.39 -12.32
C LYS A 741 39.59 8.44 -13.31
N GLN A 742 38.98 7.28 -13.51
CA GLN A 742 39.43 6.26 -14.47
C GLN A 742 38.49 6.24 -15.67
N ALA A 743 39.06 6.02 -16.85
CA ALA A 743 38.27 5.79 -18.05
C ALA A 743 37.64 4.38 -18.01
N SER A 744 36.42 4.26 -18.52
CA SER A 744 35.80 2.95 -18.72
C SER A 744 36.50 2.18 -19.84
N THR A 745 36.60 0.87 -19.65
CA THR A 745 37.21 -0.11 -20.53
C THR A 745 36.17 -0.94 -21.29
N GLY A 746 34.89 -0.86 -20.89
CA GLY A 746 33.83 -1.68 -21.48
C GLY A 746 33.70 -3.09 -20.89
N ASP A 747 34.41 -3.43 -19.81
CA ASP A 747 34.47 -4.79 -19.24
C ASP A 747 33.37 -5.03 -18.20
N GLU A 748 32.37 -5.83 -18.57
CA GLU A 748 31.18 -6.12 -17.77
C GLU A 748 31.46 -6.95 -16.50
N GLN A 749 32.66 -7.55 -16.38
CA GLN A 749 33.04 -8.28 -15.17
C GLN A 749 33.63 -7.37 -14.10
N SER A 750 34.20 -6.23 -14.50
CA SER A 750 34.87 -5.29 -13.58
C SER A 750 34.13 -3.96 -13.44
N GLU A 751 33.27 -3.61 -14.39
CA GLU A 751 32.48 -2.38 -14.43
C GLU A 751 31.00 -2.64 -14.18
N CYS A 752 30.29 -1.60 -13.77
CA CYS A 752 28.88 -1.66 -13.43
C CYS A 752 27.99 -1.40 -14.65
N VAL A 753 26.78 -1.91 -14.61
CA VAL A 753 25.78 -1.79 -15.67
C VAL A 753 25.17 -0.39 -15.61
N LEU A 754 25.14 0.35 -16.71
CA LEU A 754 24.46 1.65 -16.82
C LEU A 754 23.40 1.58 -17.93
N LEU A 755 22.13 1.64 -17.53
CA LEU A 755 21.00 1.59 -18.46
C LEU A 755 20.38 2.99 -18.61
N LYS A 756 20.25 3.46 -19.86
CA LYS A 756 19.69 4.77 -20.17
C LYS A 756 18.49 4.61 -21.12
N SER A 757 17.35 5.15 -20.72
CA SER A 757 16.13 5.12 -21.53
C SER A 757 16.07 6.32 -22.48
N VAL A 758 15.61 6.10 -23.70
CA VAL A 758 15.37 7.14 -24.71
C VAL A 758 13.90 7.13 -25.07
N GLU A 759 13.22 8.27 -24.96
CA GLU A 759 11.89 8.45 -25.55
C GLU A 759 12.03 9.12 -26.93
N THR A 760 11.57 8.45 -27.98
CA THR A 760 11.47 9.06 -29.31
C THR A 760 10.07 9.59 -29.57
N ARG A 761 10.00 10.86 -29.96
CA ARG A 761 8.76 11.56 -30.34
C ARG A 761 8.82 12.10 -31.76
N PHE A 762 7.68 12.36 -32.37
CA PHE A 762 7.61 13.15 -33.60
C PHE A 762 7.76 14.64 -33.29
N TRP A 763 8.25 15.40 -34.28
CA TRP A 763 8.46 16.84 -34.15
C TRP A 763 7.19 17.59 -33.73
N ASN A 764 6.01 17.07 -34.09
CA ASN A 764 4.72 17.69 -33.84
C ASN A 764 3.99 17.17 -32.58
N ASP A 765 4.60 16.28 -31.79
CA ASP A 765 4.01 15.81 -30.54
C ASP A 765 3.98 16.93 -29.49
N HIS A 766 5.11 17.63 -29.33
CA HIS A 766 5.29 18.70 -28.36
C HIS A 766 6.27 19.74 -28.92
N PHE A 767 5.76 20.71 -29.70
CA PHE A 767 6.57 21.78 -30.25
C PHE A 767 6.24 23.13 -29.61
N ILE A 768 7.25 24.00 -29.52
CA ILE A 768 7.05 25.39 -29.13
C ILE A 768 6.66 26.20 -30.36
N GLN A 769 5.63 27.03 -30.24
CA GLN A 769 5.26 27.96 -31.30
C GLN A 769 5.86 29.33 -31.04
N SER A 770 6.67 29.79 -31.99
CA SER A 770 7.38 31.06 -31.88
C SER A 770 7.22 31.90 -33.14
N GLN A 771 7.61 33.17 -33.05
CA GLN A 771 7.67 34.08 -34.19
C GLN A 771 9.11 34.51 -34.41
N THR A 772 9.46 34.77 -35.66
CA THR A 772 10.77 35.34 -35.99
C THR A 772 10.65 36.41 -37.06
N ALA A 773 11.41 37.49 -36.89
CA ALA A 773 11.55 38.50 -37.91
C ALA A 773 12.46 37.98 -39.03
N ILE A 774 12.04 38.17 -40.28
CA ILE A 774 12.88 37.88 -41.44
C ILE A 774 14.18 38.67 -41.38
N ALA A 775 15.28 38.04 -41.84
CA ALA A 775 16.65 38.57 -41.78
C ALA A 775 17.19 38.85 -40.36
N THR A 776 16.56 38.31 -39.31
CA THR A 776 17.09 38.31 -37.94
C THR A 776 17.60 36.91 -37.58
N GLU A 777 18.76 36.84 -36.92
CA GLU A 777 19.34 35.57 -36.51
C GLU A 777 18.42 34.88 -35.49
N ILE A 778 18.04 33.63 -35.81
CA ILE A 778 17.19 32.82 -34.95
C ILE A 778 18.05 32.16 -33.88
N LYS A 779 17.65 32.34 -32.62
CA LYS A 779 18.21 31.70 -31.44
C LYS A 779 17.08 31.19 -30.58
N SER A 780 17.37 30.21 -29.73
CA SER A 780 16.40 29.67 -28.78
C SER A 780 17.03 29.43 -27.43
N GLN A 781 16.25 29.64 -26.37
CA GLN A 781 16.62 29.28 -25.00
C GLN A 781 16.65 27.77 -24.77
N TYR A 782 16.02 26.99 -25.68
CA TYR A 782 15.99 25.53 -25.61
C TYR A 782 17.21 24.87 -26.24
N HIS A 783 18.19 25.65 -26.69
CA HIS A 783 19.43 25.15 -27.29
C HIS A 783 20.61 25.40 -26.35
N ASP A 784 21.26 24.32 -25.91
CA ASP A 784 22.34 24.42 -24.95
C ASP A 784 23.59 25.06 -25.55
N SER A 785 24.17 26.01 -24.81
CA SER A 785 25.38 26.71 -25.24
C SER A 785 26.62 25.83 -25.39
N ALA A 786 26.61 24.63 -24.80
CA ALA A 786 27.67 23.63 -24.91
C ALA A 786 27.64 22.85 -26.25
N VAL A 787 26.53 22.89 -26.99
CA VAL A 787 26.39 22.18 -28.27
C VAL A 787 27.27 22.88 -29.33
N PRO A 788 28.13 22.16 -30.06
CA PRO A 788 29.12 22.75 -30.96
C PRO A 788 28.57 23.18 -32.35
N HIS A 789 27.27 23.02 -32.56
CA HIS A 789 26.55 23.35 -33.79
C HIS A 789 25.20 24.01 -33.46
N ASN A 790 24.52 24.55 -34.46
CA ASN A 790 23.21 25.19 -34.29
C ASN A 790 22.07 24.15 -34.29
N GLY A 791 20.81 24.57 -34.18
CA GLY A 791 19.64 23.69 -34.32
C GLY A 791 19.52 23.06 -35.72
N TYR A 792 18.75 21.97 -35.84
CA TYR A 792 18.50 21.28 -37.11
C TYR A 792 17.20 21.78 -37.75
N VAL A 793 17.27 22.29 -38.98
CA VAL A 793 16.06 22.63 -39.74
C VAL A 793 15.37 21.34 -40.19
N PHE A 794 14.20 21.06 -39.63
CA PHE A 794 13.53 19.78 -39.78
C PHE A 794 13.04 19.53 -41.21
N PHE A 795 12.31 20.47 -41.80
CA PHE A 795 11.79 20.32 -43.16
C PHE A 795 12.80 20.82 -44.20
N GLU A 796 12.98 20.04 -45.27
CA GLU A 796 13.96 20.35 -46.31
C GLU A 796 13.61 21.63 -47.07
N LYS A 797 12.33 21.90 -47.35
CA LYS A 797 11.87 23.08 -48.12
C LYS A 797 11.58 24.33 -47.28
N ALA A 798 11.92 24.32 -45.99
CA ALA A 798 11.69 25.45 -45.10
C ALA A 798 12.30 26.76 -45.65
N ARG A 799 11.65 27.90 -45.36
CA ARG A 799 12.07 29.23 -45.86
C ARG A 799 13.18 29.86 -45.00
N TYR A 800 14.35 29.23 -45.00
CA TYR A 800 15.57 29.74 -44.34
C TYR A 800 16.69 30.08 -45.34
N ASN A 801 17.68 30.84 -44.90
CA ASN A 801 18.85 31.16 -45.71
C ASN A 801 19.82 29.97 -45.82
N VAL A 802 19.72 29.21 -46.90
CA VAL A 802 20.53 28.02 -47.20
C VAL A 802 22.00 28.30 -47.46
N GLU A 803 22.36 29.56 -47.73
CA GLU A 803 23.75 29.93 -47.99
C GLU A 803 24.49 30.37 -46.72
N ALA A 804 23.75 30.79 -45.70
CA ALA A 804 24.30 31.17 -44.39
C ALA A 804 24.39 29.96 -43.44
N TYR A 805 23.49 28.99 -43.57
CA TYR A 805 23.42 27.81 -42.71
C TYR A 805 23.43 26.52 -43.53
N ASN A 806 24.26 25.56 -43.11
CA ASN A 806 24.33 24.23 -43.69
C ASN A 806 23.54 23.22 -42.86
N ARG A 807 22.40 22.75 -43.38
CA ARG A 807 21.48 21.83 -42.70
C ARG A 807 22.10 20.49 -42.26
N ASN A 808 23.01 19.92 -43.05
CA ASN A 808 23.58 18.59 -42.76
C ASN A 808 24.61 18.66 -41.63
N THR A 809 25.38 19.74 -41.55
CA THR A 809 26.39 19.96 -40.50
C THR A 809 25.86 20.79 -39.33
N MET A 810 24.68 21.40 -39.50
CA MET A 810 24.04 22.35 -38.60
C MET A 810 24.92 23.57 -38.26
N LYS A 811 25.90 23.89 -39.12
CA LYS A 811 26.81 25.03 -38.92
C LYS A 811 26.31 26.27 -39.64
N GLY A 812 26.52 27.42 -38.98
CA GLY A 812 26.18 28.74 -39.51
C GLY A 812 24.95 29.38 -38.84
N PRO A 813 24.75 30.69 -39.02
CA PRO A 813 23.60 31.41 -38.49
C PRO A 813 22.31 31.11 -39.28
N LEU A 814 21.20 30.92 -38.56
CA LEU A 814 19.88 30.67 -39.13
C LEU A 814 19.11 31.98 -39.30
N PHE A 815 18.59 32.22 -40.50
CA PHE A 815 17.73 33.36 -40.80
C PHE A 815 16.48 32.88 -41.54
N ALA A 816 15.31 33.33 -41.12
CA ALA A 816 14.12 33.24 -41.96
C ALA A 816 14.26 34.23 -43.13
N VAL A 817 13.91 33.80 -44.33
CA VAL A 817 14.04 34.64 -45.54
C VAL A 817 12.70 35.08 -46.10
N ASN A 818 11.60 34.44 -45.68
CA ASN A 818 10.28 34.76 -46.20
C ASN A 818 9.17 34.22 -45.28
N THR A 819 7.96 34.78 -45.41
CA THR A 819 6.74 34.21 -44.80
C THR A 819 6.20 33.09 -45.68
N GLN A 820 5.45 32.15 -45.11
CA GLN A 820 4.83 31.04 -45.84
C GLN A 820 3.31 31.06 -45.61
N TYR A 821 2.53 30.80 -46.67
CA TYR A 821 1.06 30.74 -46.63
C TYR A 821 0.50 29.45 -47.24
N THR A 822 1.37 28.48 -47.52
CA THR A 822 0.97 27.19 -48.07
C THR A 822 0.43 26.32 -46.94
N SER A 823 -0.43 25.37 -47.30
CA SER A 823 -0.89 24.33 -46.38
C SER A 823 0.11 23.16 -46.23
N SER A 824 1.22 23.20 -46.98
CA SER A 824 2.25 22.16 -46.98
C SER A 824 3.16 22.31 -45.76
N PRO A 825 3.27 21.30 -44.89
CA PRO A 825 4.17 21.34 -43.74
C PRO A 825 5.65 21.35 -44.15
N GLU A 826 6.00 20.92 -45.36
CA GLU A 826 7.40 20.95 -45.84
C GLU A 826 7.95 22.38 -45.97
N ASP A 827 7.07 23.38 -46.08
CA ASP A 827 7.45 24.80 -46.18
C ASP A 827 7.58 25.47 -44.79
N ASP A 828 7.14 24.79 -43.72
CA ASP A 828 7.21 25.31 -42.36
C ASP A 828 8.66 25.39 -41.86
N LEU A 829 8.98 26.50 -41.20
CA LEU A 829 10.25 26.65 -40.51
C LEU A 829 10.17 26.01 -39.12
N VAL A 830 10.47 24.72 -39.06
CA VAL A 830 10.63 23.96 -37.81
C VAL A 830 12.11 23.73 -37.57
N ILE A 831 12.60 24.15 -36.40
CA ILE A 831 13.98 23.94 -35.96
C ILE A 831 13.96 23.03 -34.73
N VAL A 832 14.70 21.92 -34.78
CA VAL A 832 14.91 21.04 -33.63
C VAL A 832 16.16 21.50 -32.89
N TRP A 833 15.97 21.91 -31.64
CA TRP A 833 17.06 22.31 -30.75
C TRP A 833 17.63 21.11 -30.00
N TYR A 834 18.86 21.29 -29.53
CA TYR A 834 19.68 20.23 -28.97
C TYR A 834 20.02 20.56 -27.52
N ARG A 835 20.06 19.53 -26.70
CA ARG A 835 20.51 19.58 -25.30
C ARG A 835 21.77 18.74 -25.16
N MET A 836 22.73 19.23 -24.39
CA MET A 836 23.92 18.45 -24.01
C MET A 836 23.56 17.64 -22.77
N GLN A 837 23.53 16.31 -22.90
CA GLN A 837 23.33 15.40 -21.77
C GLN A 837 24.37 14.30 -21.87
N ASP A 838 25.10 14.05 -20.78
CA ASP A 838 26.14 13.01 -20.76
C ASP A 838 27.24 13.19 -21.80
N GLY A 839 27.56 14.45 -22.15
CA GLY A 839 28.50 14.76 -23.22
C GLY A 839 27.98 14.50 -24.63
N ILE A 840 26.71 14.10 -24.77
CA ILE A 840 26.06 13.75 -26.04
C ILE A 840 25.05 14.85 -26.44
N ASN A 841 25.01 15.17 -27.73
CA ASN A 841 24.12 16.19 -28.29
C ASN A 841 22.78 15.57 -28.70
N TRP A 842 21.76 15.65 -27.84
CA TRP A 842 20.44 15.06 -28.09
C TRP A 842 19.46 16.06 -28.74
N PRO A 843 18.83 15.72 -29.88
CA PRO A 843 17.76 16.53 -30.47
C PRO A 843 16.48 16.37 -29.63
N TRP A 844 16.08 17.40 -28.90
CA TRP A 844 15.07 17.25 -27.84
C TRP A 844 13.82 18.13 -28.01
N GLN A 845 13.97 19.39 -28.42
CA GLN A 845 12.87 20.36 -28.44
C GLN A 845 12.67 20.97 -29.84
N PRO A 846 11.60 20.56 -30.55
CA PRO A 846 11.15 21.23 -31.76
C PRO A 846 10.55 22.61 -31.46
N GLU A 847 10.86 23.60 -32.30
CA GLU A 847 10.27 24.93 -32.28
C GLU A 847 9.82 25.31 -33.70
N LYS A 848 8.53 25.57 -33.87
CA LYS A 848 7.93 26.00 -35.13
C LYS A 848 7.84 27.52 -35.16
N PHE A 849 8.51 28.13 -36.13
CA PHE A 849 8.55 29.56 -36.30
C PHE A 849 7.57 30.05 -37.37
N THR A 850 6.70 30.97 -36.98
CA THR A 850 5.97 31.82 -37.93
C THR A 850 6.83 33.04 -38.25
N ALA A 851 7.44 33.04 -39.44
CA ALA A 851 8.20 34.19 -39.92
C ALA A 851 7.27 35.38 -40.20
N TYR A 852 7.75 36.60 -39.96
CA TYR A 852 7.06 37.83 -40.34
C TYR A 852 8.06 38.88 -40.85
N TRP A 853 7.56 39.76 -41.72
CA TRP A 853 8.32 40.92 -42.19
C TRP A 853 8.33 42.00 -41.09
N PRO A 854 9.50 42.36 -40.53
CA PRO A 854 9.56 43.33 -39.45
C PRO A 854 9.28 44.75 -39.94
N GLU A 855 8.80 45.60 -39.04
CA GLU A 855 8.89 47.05 -39.27
C GLU A 855 10.36 47.48 -39.23
N THR A 856 10.82 48.17 -40.26
CA THR A 856 12.19 48.68 -40.36
C THR A 856 12.18 50.12 -40.85
N SER A 857 13.09 50.94 -40.31
CA SER A 857 13.35 52.27 -40.88
C SER A 857 14.28 52.18 -42.09
N ASN A 858 15.02 51.07 -42.24
CA ASN A 858 15.91 50.86 -43.35
C ASN A 858 15.11 50.69 -44.64
N ARG A 859 15.52 51.41 -45.68
CA ARG A 859 14.84 51.43 -46.97
C ARG A 859 15.80 51.70 -48.12
N ILE A 860 15.41 51.25 -49.30
CA ILE A 860 15.98 51.68 -50.56
C ILE A 860 14.92 52.52 -51.27
N VAL A 861 15.20 53.81 -51.41
CA VAL A 861 14.39 54.70 -52.24
C VAL A 861 14.98 54.68 -53.64
N ILE A 862 14.24 54.14 -54.62
CA ILE A 862 14.72 53.95 -56.00
C ILE A 862 15.19 55.29 -56.59
N ALA A 863 14.43 56.37 -56.33
CA ALA A 863 14.76 57.71 -56.80
C ALA A 863 15.98 58.37 -56.12
N SER A 864 16.59 57.76 -55.09
CA SER A 864 17.68 58.41 -54.35
C SER A 864 19.03 58.40 -55.07
N ARG A 865 19.25 57.43 -55.98
CA ARG A 865 20.55 57.03 -56.55
C ARG A 865 21.58 56.51 -55.54
N PHE A 866 21.27 56.46 -54.25
CA PHE A 866 22.22 56.06 -53.19
C PHE A 866 22.03 54.61 -52.72
N GLY A 867 20.95 53.94 -53.14
CA GLY A 867 20.70 52.55 -52.78
C GLY A 867 20.52 52.37 -51.27
N SER A 868 21.07 51.29 -50.72
CA SER A 868 21.03 50.95 -49.30
C SER A 868 21.72 51.95 -48.37
N GLU A 869 22.47 52.91 -48.93
CA GLU A 869 23.24 53.93 -48.18
C GLU A 869 22.55 55.30 -48.16
N GLY A 870 21.34 55.37 -48.75
CA GLY A 870 20.47 56.54 -48.67
C GLY A 870 19.99 56.80 -47.24
N LYS A 871 19.11 57.79 -47.08
CA LYS A 871 18.47 58.06 -45.79
C LYS A 871 17.41 57.00 -45.45
N ASP A 872 17.39 56.57 -44.21
CA ASP A 872 16.33 55.77 -43.63
C ASP A 872 15.00 56.57 -43.58
N LYS A 873 13.91 55.94 -43.13
CA LYS A 873 12.59 56.60 -43.03
C LYS A 873 12.57 57.83 -42.10
N ASN A 874 13.54 57.94 -41.19
CA ASN A 874 13.67 59.03 -40.24
C ASN A 874 14.69 60.10 -40.68
N GLY A 875 15.26 59.98 -41.88
CA GLY A 875 16.25 60.94 -42.40
C GLY A 875 17.70 60.70 -41.92
N LYS A 876 17.99 59.55 -41.30
CA LYS A 876 19.34 59.18 -40.84
C LYS A 876 20.11 58.44 -41.93
N ASP A 877 21.43 58.64 -42.01
CA ASP A 877 22.28 57.84 -42.90
C ASP A 877 22.27 56.37 -42.49
N GLN A 878 22.07 55.49 -43.48
CA GLN A 878 22.07 54.04 -43.31
C GLN A 878 23.50 53.44 -43.37
N THR A 879 23.62 52.16 -43.01
CA THR A 879 24.89 51.42 -43.01
C THR A 879 25.55 51.42 -44.39
N VAL A 880 26.84 51.73 -44.40
CA VAL A 880 27.72 51.68 -45.58
C VAL A 880 28.54 50.40 -45.52
N PHE A 881 28.48 49.57 -46.55
CA PHE A 881 29.17 48.27 -46.55
C PHE A 881 30.64 48.40 -46.98
N TYR A 882 31.45 49.07 -46.16
CA TYR A 882 32.88 49.20 -46.41
C TYR A 882 33.60 47.85 -46.44
N HIS A 883 34.42 47.64 -47.47
CA HIS A 883 35.21 46.42 -47.71
C HIS A 883 36.14 46.00 -46.56
N ASN A 884 36.52 46.94 -45.68
CA ASN A 884 37.38 46.69 -44.53
C ASN A 884 36.63 46.14 -43.30
N ARG A 885 35.30 46.07 -43.36
CA ARG A 885 34.44 45.51 -42.31
C ARG A 885 33.52 44.43 -42.85
N TYR A 886 32.99 44.64 -44.06
CA TYR A 886 31.98 43.77 -44.65
C TYR A 886 32.53 43.13 -45.92
N GLN A 887 32.40 41.81 -46.01
CA GLN A 887 32.78 41.01 -47.18
C GLN A 887 31.59 40.19 -47.67
N ASN A 888 31.70 39.66 -48.91
CA ASN A 888 30.66 38.83 -49.52
C ASN A 888 29.27 39.48 -49.50
N VAL A 889 29.22 40.81 -49.70
CA VAL A 889 27.97 41.57 -49.76
C VAL A 889 27.21 41.15 -51.01
N ARG A 890 26.03 40.58 -50.83
CA ARG A 890 25.20 40.06 -51.92
C ARG A 890 23.73 40.14 -51.55
N LEU A 891 22.88 39.98 -52.55
CA LEU A 891 21.45 39.81 -52.34
C LEU A 891 21.15 38.34 -52.11
N TYR A 892 20.29 38.07 -51.13
CA TYR A 892 19.66 36.76 -51.06
C TYR A 892 18.63 36.67 -52.19
N ASN A 893 18.59 35.55 -52.92
CA ASN A 893 17.57 35.27 -53.94
C ASN A 893 17.53 33.76 -54.20
N GLN A 894 16.37 33.16 -53.99
CA GLN A 894 16.14 31.74 -54.26
C GLN A 894 14.74 31.60 -54.90
N PRO A 895 14.67 31.56 -56.25
CA PRO A 895 13.40 31.72 -56.95
C PRO A 895 12.66 30.42 -57.26
N ASP A 896 13.22 29.28 -56.87
CA ASP A 896 12.71 27.95 -57.20
C ASP A 896 11.89 27.43 -56.00
N PRO A 897 10.55 27.38 -56.07
CA PRO A 897 9.68 27.04 -54.95
C PRO A 897 9.80 25.59 -54.48
N ASP A 898 10.43 24.72 -55.29
CA ASP A 898 10.65 23.32 -54.92
C ASP A 898 11.94 23.13 -54.08
N LYS A 899 12.67 24.22 -53.80
CA LYS A 899 13.89 24.22 -52.99
C LYS A 899 13.73 25.00 -51.70
N ALA A 900 14.59 24.65 -50.75
CA ALA A 900 14.76 25.36 -49.49
C ALA A 900 15.03 26.85 -49.69
N GLY A 901 14.44 27.68 -48.83
CA GLY A 901 14.75 29.10 -48.78
C GLY A 901 14.00 29.97 -49.80
N TYR A 902 12.84 29.53 -50.29
CA TYR A 902 12.06 30.26 -51.31
C TYR A 902 11.80 31.73 -50.98
N ASN A 903 12.48 32.59 -51.73
CA ASN A 903 12.25 34.01 -51.84
C ASN A 903 12.68 34.45 -53.25
N PRO A 904 11.74 34.57 -54.21
CA PRO A 904 12.08 34.82 -55.62
C PRO A 904 12.31 36.31 -55.97
N ASN A 905 12.01 37.24 -55.06
CA ASN A 905 11.50 38.54 -55.51
C ASN A 905 11.96 39.75 -54.69
N GLU A 906 13.26 39.86 -54.46
CA GLU A 906 13.91 41.01 -53.84
C GLU A 906 13.95 42.24 -54.79
N GLU A 907 12.81 42.59 -55.38
CA GLU A 907 12.52 43.83 -56.14
C GLU A 907 13.51 44.18 -57.27
N HIS A 908 14.02 43.14 -57.95
CA HIS A 908 15.05 43.23 -59.00
C HIS A 908 16.27 44.04 -58.55
N ALA A 909 16.71 43.81 -57.32
CA ALA A 909 17.87 44.50 -56.81
C ALA A 909 19.19 43.94 -57.39
N GLY A 910 20.24 44.75 -57.33
CA GLY A 910 21.62 44.33 -57.58
C GLY A 910 22.60 44.98 -56.60
N ILE A 911 23.75 44.35 -56.41
CA ILE A 911 24.89 44.97 -55.69
C ILE A 911 25.77 45.66 -56.72
N PHE A 912 25.98 46.97 -56.52
CA PHE A 912 26.85 47.79 -57.35
C PHE A 912 27.77 48.64 -56.46
N SER A 913 28.76 49.28 -57.06
CA SER A 913 29.60 50.27 -56.36
C SER A 913 28.73 51.41 -55.81
N SER A 914 29.09 51.94 -54.65
CA SER A 914 28.37 53.06 -54.07
C SER A 914 28.48 54.30 -54.97
N PHE A 915 27.34 54.79 -55.45
CA PHE A 915 27.24 56.08 -56.13
C PHE A 915 27.62 57.24 -55.21
N LYS A 916 27.26 57.16 -53.92
CA LYS A 916 27.54 58.19 -52.90
C LYS A 916 29.03 58.36 -52.64
N HIS A 917 29.78 57.27 -52.79
CA HIS A 917 31.22 57.17 -52.52
C HIS A 917 32.05 56.86 -53.78
N MET A 918 31.53 57.16 -54.97
CA MET A 918 32.15 56.78 -56.24
C MET A 918 33.53 57.43 -56.48
N THR A 919 33.84 58.53 -55.78
CA THR A 919 35.14 59.21 -55.84
C THR A 919 36.20 58.55 -54.95
N ASP A 920 35.82 57.63 -54.08
CA ASP A 920 36.75 56.90 -53.23
C ASP A 920 37.59 55.93 -54.08
N ALA A 921 38.84 55.69 -53.68
CA ALA A 921 39.76 54.84 -54.46
C ALA A 921 39.26 53.38 -54.60
N ASN A 922 38.45 52.91 -53.65
CA ASN A 922 37.78 51.61 -53.68
C ASN A 922 36.37 51.76 -53.08
N PRO A 923 35.39 52.23 -53.88
CA PRO A 923 34.05 52.54 -53.39
C PRO A 923 33.37 51.34 -52.73
N PRO A 924 32.71 51.49 -51.57
CA PRO A 924 31.98 50.40 -50.90
C PRO A 924 30.86 49.83 -51.78
N SER A 925 30.38 48.63 -51.45
CA SER A 925 29.23 48.03 -52.14
C SER A 925 27.91 48.57 -51.58
N ALA A 926 26.92 48.79 -52.44
CA ALA A 926 25.56 49.17 -52.05
C ALA A 926 24.53 48.34 -52.82
N ALA A 927 23.41 48.04 -52.15
CA ALA A 927 22.27 47.37 -52.76
C ALA A 927 21.32 48.39 -53.38
N TYR A 928 20.86 48.13 -54.60
CA TYR A 928 19.98 49.01 -55.34
C TYR A 928 18.79 48.24 -55.88
N ALA A 929 17.58 48.70 -55.59
CA ALA A 929 16.34 48.18 -56.19
C ALA A 929 15.95 49.01 -57.40
N LEU A 930 15.33 48.36 -58.40
CA LEU A 930 14.88 49.02 -59.62
C LEU A 930 13.36 49.20 -59.68
N ARG A 931 12.61 48.41 -58.90
CA ARG A 931 11.15 48.38 -58.89
C ARG A 931 10.63 48.14 -57.47
N ASN A 932 9.32 48.34 -57.26
CA ASN A 932 8.66 48.10 -55.97
C ASN A 932 7.27 47.44 -56.13
N ASN A 933 7.02 46.82 -57.29
CA ASN A 933 5.68 46.42 -57.74
C ASN A 933 5.63 45.05 -58.41
N LEU A 934 6.67 44.23 -58.23
CA LEU A 934 6.73 42.89 -58.83
C LEU A 934 6.09 41.83 -57.93
N ASN A 935 6.02 42.08 -56.63
CA ASN A 935 5.55 41.15 -55.61
C ASN A 935 4.05 40.82 -55.68
N ILE A 936 3.74 39.52 -55.61
CA ILE A 936 2.44 38.99 -55.23
C ILE A 936 2.40 38.95 -53.70
N THR A 937 1.76 39.96 -53.11
CA THR A 937 1.61 40.13 -51.65
C THR A 937 0.28 39.58 -51.11
N VAL A 938 -0.53 38.99 -52.00
CA VAL A 938 -1.77 38.31 -51.59
C VAL A 938 -1.39 37.07 -50.77
N LYS A 939 -1.91 36.99 -49.53
CA LYS A 939 -1.64 35.91 -48.57
C LYS A 939 -2.36 34.60 -48.98
N SER A 940 -1.86 33.96 -50.01
CA SER A 940 -2.32 32.66 -50.54
C SER A 940 -1.12 31.82 -51.00
N ASP A 941 -1.38 30.62 -51.51
CA ASP A 941 -0.33 29.74 -52.07
C ASP A 941 0.48 30.38 -53.21
N ALA A 942 -0.02 31.45 -53.83
CA ALA A 942 0.69 32.21 -54.87
C ALA A 942 1.59 33.34 -54.33
N PHE A 943 1.70 33.49 -53.01
CA PHE A 943 2.52 34.52 -52.38
C PHE A 943 4.00 34.37 -52.76
N THR A 944 4.64 35.50 -53.07
CA THR A 944 6.06 35.55 -53.45
C THR A 944 6.90 36.14 -52.33
N SER A 945 6.79 37.45 -52.05
CA SER A 945 7.45 38.14 -50.96
C SER A 945 6.72 39.47 -50.68
N GLU A 946 7.02 40.12 -49.55
CA GLU A 946 6.69 41.54 -49.35
C GLU A 946 7.77 42.42 -50.04
N PRO A 947 7.52 43.71 -50.34
CA PRO A 947 8.42 44.57 -51.12
C PRO A 947 9.67 45.00 -50.32
N PHE A 948 10.55 44.03 -50.08
CA PHE A 948 11.80 44.18 -49.34
C PHE A 948 12.98 43.60 -50.13
N VAL A 949 14.16 44.17 -49.89
CA VAL A 949 15.43 43.62 -50.34
C VAL A 949 16.21 43.07 -49.15
N LEU A 950 16.68 41.83 -49.29
CA LEU A 950 17.51 41.15 -48.30
C LEU A 950 18.97 41.16 -48.76
N VAL A 951 19.84 41.80 -47.97
CA VAL A 951 21.28 41.90 -48.22
C VAL A 951 22.01 41.03 -47.22
N GLN A 952 22.70 40.00 -47.69
CA GLN A 952 23.61 39.19 -46.88
C GLN A 952 25.03 39.76 -46.94
N TYR A 953 25.75 39.74 -45.83
CA TYR A 953 27.15 40.13 -45.74
C TYR A 953 27.87 39.37 -44.63
N THR A 954 29.20 39.39 -44.63
CA THR A 954 30.04 38.87 -43.53
C THR A 954 30.70 40.03 -42.80
N ASP A 955 30.41 40.26 -41.52
CA ASP A 955 31.16 41.23 -40.68
C ASP A 955 32.46 40.56 -40.19
N ILE A 956 33.59 40.98 -40.75
CA ILE A 956 34.90 40.34 -40.52
C ILE A 956 35.42 40.57 -39.10
N ARG A 957 34.89 41.56 -38.36
CA ARG A 957 35.36 41.86 -36.99
C ARG A 957 34.94 40.78 -36.00
N ILE A 958 33.79 40.16 -36.27
CA ILE A 958 33.24 39.03 -35.50
C ILE A 958 33.22 37.73 -36.31
N ASN A 959 33.76 37.76 -37.53
CA ASN A 959 33.79 36.67 -38.49
C ASN A 959 32.44 35.94 -38.65
N LYS A 960 31.38 36.71 -38.88
CA LYS A 960 30.00 36.20 -38.85
C LYS A 960 29.19 36.69 -40.06
N VAL A 961 28.39 35.79 -40.64
CA VAL A 961 27.39 36.12 -41.66
C VAL A 961 26.19 36.77 -40.99
N ASP A 962 25.72 37.88 -41.55
CA ASP A 962 24.57 38.64 -41.07
C ASP A 962 23.72 39.13 -42.26
N MET A 963 22.50 39.58 -41.98
CA MET A 963 21.55 40.06 -42.99
C MET A 963 21.03 41.45 -42.65
N ALA A 964 20.81 42.26 -43.68
CA ALA A 964 20.11 43.54 -43.59
C ALA A 964 18.87 43.50 -44.48
N ILE A 965 17.81 44.14 -43.99
CA ILE A 965 16.52 44.24 -44.66
C ILE A 965 16.21 45.69 -44.99
N TYR A 966 15.75 45.94 -46.21
CA TYR A 966 15.41 47.27 -46.70
C TYR A 966 14.01 47.27 -47.33
N ALA A 967 13.10 48.10 -46.82
CA ALA A 967 11.81 48.36 -47.47
C ALA A 967 12.01 49.11 -48.78
N ILE A 968 11.23 48.82 -49.82
CA ILE A 968 11.40 49.46 -51.12
C ILE A 968 10.35 50.53 -51.38
N GLU A 969 10.83 51.74 -51.65
CA GLU A 969 10.01 52.91 -51.93
C GLU A 969 10.42 53.51 -53.28
N ALA A 970 9.45 53.97 -54.08
CA ALA A 970 9.76 54.56 -55.37
C ALA A 970 10.44 55.93 -55.22
N MET A 971 9.88 56.81 -54.37
CA MET A 971 10.34 58.19 -54.15
C MET A 971 9.97 58.68 -52.75
N ASP A 972 10.67 59.71 -52.26
CA ASP A 972 10.37 60.45 -51.03
C ASP A 972 10.70 61.94 -51.22
N GLU A 973 9.66 62.75 -51.48
CA GLU A 973 9.77 64.19 -51.68
C GLU A 973 10.33 64.92 -50.46
N SER A 974 10.04 64.44 -49.24
CA SER A 974 10.49 65.10 -48.00
C SER A 974 12.02 65.05 -47.82
N MET A 975 12.67 64.07 -48.44
CA MET A 975 14.12 63.89 -48.44
C MET A 975 14.77 64.33 -49.75
N GLY A 976 14.00 64.89 -50.69
CA GLY A 976 14.47 65.25 -52.02
C GLY A 976 14.83 64.06 -52.91
N TYR A 977 14.30 62.87 -52.61
CA TYR A 977 14.48 61.66 -53.41
C TYR A 977 13.33 61.55 -54.41
N THR A 978 13.40 62.37 -55.45
CA THR A 978 12.44 62.38 -56.57
C THR A 978 13.13 61.92 -57.85
N PHE A 979 12.34 61.49 -58.85
CA PHE A 979 12.88 61.13 -60.17
C PHE A 979 13.32 62.35 -61.00
N GLU A 980 13.43 63.52 -60.38
CA GLU A 980 13.93 64.74 -61.00
C GLU A 980 15.41 64.95 -60.65
N TYR A 981 16.30 64.70 -61.61
CA TYR A 981 17.74 64.79 -61.39
C TYR A 981 18.36 65.98 -62.13
N PRO A 982 19.14 66.84 -61.46
CA PRO A 982 19.90 67.87 -62.14
C PRO A 982 21.04 67.23 -62.94
N ILE A 983 21.15 67.61 -64.23
CA ILE A 983 22.22 67.22 -65.15
C ILE A 983 22.92 68.49 -65.69
N LYS A 984 24.24 68.45 -65.88
CA LYS A 984 24.96 69.61 -66.43
C LYS A 984 25.01 69.53 -67.96
N ALA A 985 25.04 70.69 -68.60
CA ALA A 985 25.26 70.75 -70.04
C ALA A 985 26.61 70.11 -70.41
N GLY A 986 26.62 69.23 -71.40
CA GLY A 986 27.77 68.43 -71.79
C GLY A 986 27.91 67.08 -71.07
N ASP A 987 27.06 66.76 -70.09
CA ASP A 987 26.98 65.42 -69.51
C ASP A 987 26.20 64.48 -70.45
N ILE A 988 26.53 63.18 -70.42
CA ILE A 988 25.76 62.13 -71.10
C ILE A 988 24.40 62.00 -70.41
N VAL A 989 23.33 61.93 -71.20
CA VAL A 989 22.00 61.56 -70.73
C VAL A 989 21.99 60.07 -70.48
N ALA A 990 22.12 59.66 -69.23
CA ALA A 990 22.07 58.27 -68.81
C ALA A 990 20.96 58.06 -67.77
N GLY A 991 20.56 56.79 -67.57
CA GLY A 991 19.61 56.44 -66.52
C GLY A 991 20.14 56.79 -65.12
N PRO A 992 19.24 56.98 -64.13
CA PRO A 992 19.67 57.19 -62.75
C PRO A 992 20.45 55.97 -62.24
N TYR A 993 21.41 56.18 -61.33
CA TYR A 993 22.17 55.06 -60.76
C TYR A 993 21.24 54.07 -60.01
N PRO A 994 21.41 52.74 -60.16
CA PRO A 994 22.47 52.02 -60.87
C PRO A 994 22.11 51.72 -62.33
N LEU A 995 21.00 52.25 -62.85
CA LEU A 995 20.50 51.90 -64.17
C LEU A 995 21.52 52.20 -65.26
N ASN A 996 22.29 53.29 -65.15
CA ASN A 996 23.42 53.60 -66.03
C ASN A 996 24.49 52.50 -66.06
N GLU A 997 24.71 51.75 -64.97
CA GLU A 997 25.63 50.60 -64.92
C GLU A 997 25.02 49.38 -65.62
N ILE A 998 23.70 49.21 -65.51
CA ILE A 998 22.98 48.04 -66.01
C ILE A 998 22.72 48.15 -67.53
N ILE A 999 22.25 49.30 -68.00
CA ILE A 999 21.91 49.52 -69.42
C ILE A 999 23.05 50.14 -70.24
N GLY A 1000 24.07 50.70 -69.57
CA GLY A 1000 25.17 51.41 -70.21
C GLY A 1000 24.78 52.79 -70.77
N ALA A 1001 25.73 53.44 -71.46
CA ALA A 1001 25.55 54.78 -72.03
C ALA A 1001 24.69 54.83 -73.30
N ASN A 1002 24.44 53.68 -73.93
CA ASN A 1002 23.62 53.55 -75.14
C ASN A 1002 22.40 52.67 -74.83
N PRO A 1003 21.30 53.27 -74.36
CA PRO A 1003 20.12 52.51 -73.97
C PRO A 1003 19.50 51.76 -75.16
N PRO A 1004 18.86 50.59 -74.95
CA PRO A 1004 18.08 49.89 -75.98
C PRO A 1004 16.94 50.76 -76.52
N ASN A 1005 16.47 50.48 -77.75
CA ASN A 1005 15.41 51.26 -78.42
C ASN A 1005 14.09 51.36 -77.62
N GLU A 1006 13.84 50.44 -76.70
CA GLU A 1006 12.69 50.43 -75.81
C GLU A 1006 12.76 51.50 -74.72
N ILE A 1007 13.94 52.07 -74.49
CA ILE A 1007 14.21 53.16 -73.54
C ILE A 1007 14.42 54.43 -74.38
N TYR A 1008 13.65 55.47 -74.11
CA TYR A 1008 13.69 56.70 -74.91
C TYR A 1008 13.46 57.95 -74.05
N GLY A 1009 13.94 59.11 -74.51
CA GLY A 1009 13.75 60.38 -73.84
C GLY A 1009 13.12 61.44 -74.75
N GLU A 1010 12.29 62.31 -74.18
CA GLU A 1010 11.64 63.41 -74.88
C GLU A 1010 11.89 64.76 -74.18
N SER A 1011 12.11 65.81 -74.97
CA SER A 1011 12.26 67.16 -74.41
C SER A 1011 10.92 67.63 -73.83
N GLY A 1012 10.89 68.03 -72.56
CA GLY A 1012 9.64 68.37 -71.88
C GLY A 1012 8.95 69.66 -72.36
N LYS A 1013 9.66 70.51 -73.12
CA LYS A 1013 9.12 71.71 -73.77
C LYS A 1013 9.65 71.84 -75.21
N THR A 1014 9.26 70.89 -76.06
CA THR A 1014 9.68 70.80 -77.48
C THR A 1014 9.49 72.09 -78.27
N ASP A 1015 8.46 72.87 -77.94
CA ASP A 1015 8.08 74.09 -78.68
C ASP A 1015 8.96 75.31 -78.29
N GLN A 1016 9.78 75.17 -77.25
CA GLN A 1016 10.66 76.24 -76.75
C GLN A 1016 12.15 75.94 -77.01
N GLN A 1017 12.63 74.73 -76.67
CA GLN A 1017 14.05 74.38 -76.81
C GLN A 1017 14.29 72.86 -76.73
N ILE A 1018 15.22 72.34 -77.53
CA ILE A 1018 15.75 70.96 -77.41
C ILE A 1018 16.66 70.83 -76.19
N THR A 1019 16.50 69.76 -75.41
CA THR A 1019 17.24 69.56 -74.14
C THR A 1019 18.37 68.53 -74.23
N TYR A 1020 18.46 67.78 -75.34
CA TYR A 1020 19.56 66.86 -75.64
C TYR A 1020 19.82 66.74 -77.16
N TRP A 1021 20.96 66.15 -77.54
CA TRP A 1021 21.30 65.73 -78.91
C TRP A 1021 21.99 64.36 -78.88
N GLU A 1022 21.94 63.60 -79.97
CA GLU A 1022 22.64 62.32 -80.10
C GLU A 1022 23.88 62.46 -80.99
N ASP A 1023 24.99 61.84 -80.58
CA ASP A 1023 26.19 61.76 -81.42
C ASP A 1023 26.09 60.67 -82.50
N HIS A 1024 27.12 60.53 -83.35
CA HIS A 1024 27.14 59.52 -84.42
C HIS A 1024 27.09 58.06 -83.95
N LYS A 1025 27.29 57.80 -82.65
CA LYS A 1025 27.16 56.47 -82.03
C LYS A 1025 25.80 56.27 -81.36
N GLY A 1026 24.91 57.26 -81.45
CA GLY A 1026 23.60 57.26 -80.80
C GLY A 1026 23.67 57.60 -79.30
N THR A 1027 24.78 58.15 -78.81
CA THR A 1027 24.89 58.53 -77.38
C THR A 1027 24.22 59.90 -77.17
N PRO A 1028 23.22 60.01 -76.27
CA PRO A 1028 22.55 61.28 -76.01
C PRO A 1028 23.35 62.16 -75.03
N TRP A 1029 23.49 63.44 -75.34
CA TRP A 1029 24.26 64.45 -74.60
C TRP A 1029 23.38 65.65 -74.24
N CYS A 1030 23.49 66.13 -73.00
CA CYS A 1030 22.68 67.23 -72.47
C CYS A 1030 23.09 68.60 -73.05
N ILE A 1031 22.10 69.44 -73.41
CA ILE A 1031 22.31 70.82 -73.87
C ILE A 1031 21.84 71.82 -72.81
N SER A 1032 22.53 72.96 -72.68
CA SER A 1032 22.14 74.03 -71.75
C SER A 1032 20.79 74.67 -72.15
N GLY A 1033 19.77 74.59 -71.28
CA GLY A 1033 18.45 75.16 -71.61
C GLY A 1033 17.47 75.44 -70.47
N ASN A 1034 17.82 75.18 -69.19
CA ASN A 1034 16.94 75.42 -68.04
C ASN A 1034 15.52 74.83 -68.22
N SER A 1035 15.43 73.61 -68.75
CA SER A 1035 14.21 72.88 -69.12
C SER A 1035 14.34 71.40 -68.74
N PHE A 1036 13.24 70.65 -68.80
CA PHE A 1036 13.17 69.24 -68.39
C PHE A 1036 13.39 68.29 -69.57
N LEU A 1037 14.01 67.14 -69.28
CA LEU A 1037 14.04 65.97 -70.15
C LEU A 1037 13.28 64.85 -69.44
N TYR A 1038 12.24 64.32 -70.07
CA TYR A 1038 11.57 63.11 -69.57
C TYR A 1038 12.27 61.90 -70.18
N ALA A 1039 12.61 60.90 -69.36
CA ALA A 1039 13.33 59.73 -69.79
C ALA A 1039 12.58 58.47 -69.33
N TYR A 1040 12.05 57.72 -70.28
CA TYR A 1040 11.24 56.54 -70.00
C TYR A 1040 12.09 55.28 -70.05
N PHE A 1041 12.19 54.58 -68.92
CA PHE A 1041 12.98 53.36 -68.82
C PHE A 1041 12.06 52.14 -68.75
N ILE A 1042 12.19 51.24 -69.73
CA ILE A 1042 11.55 49.92 -69.74
C ILE A 1042 12.59 48.87 -69.33
N ILE A 1043 12.44 48.34 -68.12
CA ILE A 1043 13.36 47.34 -67.58
C ILE A 1043 12.70 45.96 -67.67
N ARG A 1044 13.26 45.08 -68.51
CA ARG A 1044 12.95 43.64 -68.55
C ARG A 1044 14.18 42.85 -68.12
N TRP A 1045 14.16 42.30 -66.91
CA TRP A 1045 15.16 41.30 -66.53
C TRP A 1045 14.73 39.93 -67.06
N ILE A 1046 15.60 39.27 -67.80
CA ILE A 1046 15.51 37.85 -68.10
C ILE A 1046 16.37 37.13 -67.07
N HIS A 1047 15.74 36.29 -66.25
CA HIS A 1047 16.42 35.44 -65.27
C HIS A 1047 17.59 34.69 -65.92
N HIS A 1048 18.79 34.81 -65.36
CA HIS A 1048 19.96 33.97 -65.67
C HIS A 1048 19.88 32.59 -64.98
N SER A 1049 18.72 31.94 -64.99
CA SER A 1049 18.53 30.57 -64.51
C SER A 1049 17.70 29.78 -65.52
N GLY A 1050 18.28 28.70 -66.06
CA GLY A 1050 17.76 27.96 -67.21
C GLY A 1050 16.48 27.15 -66.97
N ILE A 1051 15.31 27.80 -66.93
CA ILE A 1051 13.97 27.16 -66.99
C ILE A 1051 13.11 27.85 -68.10
N PRO A 1052 12.21 27.15 -68.83
CA PRO A 1052 11.76 27.57 -70.15
C PRO A 1052 10.76 28.73 -70.17
N LYS A 1053 10.88 29.51 -71.26
CA LYS A 1053 9.95 30.53 -71.76
C LYS A 1053 8.48 30.12 -71.61
N ASN A 1054 7.76 30.62 -70.60
CA ASN A 1054 6.29 30.79 -70.67
C ASN A 1054 5.66 31.68 -69.59
N SER A 1055 6.38 32.57 -68.91
CA SER A 1055 5.76 33.65 -68.13
C SER A 1055 5.73 34.94 -68.94
N GLN A 1056 4.52 35.43 -69.24
CA GLN A 1056 4.33 36.75 -69.85
C GLN A 1056 4.69 37.84 -68.82
N ALA A 1057 5.90 38.39 -68.94
CA ALA A 1057 6.29 39.59 -68.21
C ALA A 1057 5.48 40.80 -68.73
N ARG A 1058 4.72 41.46 -67.85
CA ARG A 1058 4.07 42.75 -68.17
C ARG A 1058 5.14 43.85 -68.16
N PRO A 1059 5.33 44.61 -69.25
CA PRO A 1059 6.18 45.80 -69.22
C PRO A 1059 5.50 46.89 -68.40
N SER A 1060 6.25 47.50 -67.48
CA SER A 1060 5.88 48.75 -66.81
C SER A 1060 6.83 49.83 -67.27
N VAL A 1061 6.27 50.97 -67.68
CA VAL A 1061 7.02 52.17 -68.08
C VAL A 1061 7.22 53.01 -66.82
N PHE A 1062 8.48 53.28 -66.45
CA PHE A 1062 8.80 54.32 -65.47
C PHE A 1062 8.99 55.64 -66.21
N PRO A 1063 8.32 56.73 -65.81
CA PRO A 1063 8.64 58.08 -66.24
C PRO A 1063 9.91 58.64 -65.58
#